data_AF-A0A7T7XN99-F1
#
_entry.id   AF-A0A7T7XN99-F1
#
_cell.length_a   1.000
_cell.length_b   1.000
_cell.length_c   1.000
_cell.angle_alpha   90.00
_cell.angle_beta   90.00
_cell.angle_gamma   90.00
#
_symmetry.space_group_name_H-M   'P 1'
#
loop_
_entity.id
_entity.type
_entity.pdbx_description
1 polymer ?
#
loop_
_entity_poly.entity_id
_entity_poly.type
_entity_poly.pdbx_seq_one_letter_code
_entity_poly.pdbx_strand_id
1 'polypeptide(L)'
;MKRVITIAFLAFFVVTTAAFGAVENSTRRFGIFVGANNGGRDRTMLRYAVSDAQSVSKVFGEMGGIQHSDNVLLIEPSIREIDRQIDLVQGKINEAAGAFKRTEVVFYYSGHSDEEGLLLNRQKYSYRELREKINSLSSDMRIVILDSCSSGAFTRVKGGVKTMPFMIDDSISAEGYAFLTSSSATEASQESDAIRGSYFTHSLVSGLRGAADMVGDGRVTLNEVYRFAYTETLAKTETSLHGAQHPSYDMQISGTGDVVLTDIKETTASLVIAADVTGRISIRDSSDYLMAEITKTNNKVMEIGLEPGLYRLVLQKGDAFYRSEVFLSKDQRTPLSMETFSQINATAAVARGNAVQPVNAADDESDSPEPVKTFQFDIIPDKWMGREIDKVTNNFLLGLVAADGYNLRGIGAGFGYVMNYGDVMGVQGALGFTKVSGKLTGVQGSVGFNMAESDVLGVQGTAGLNIVSGNLTGVQGAAGANWASKNVRGIQSAGAFNYTGGDLHGVQAGVINWTRGGLTGVQAGVINGSGEDGAGVQLGVINISRNEKTVPIGVLNFVKGGIFSPSVWVDDMSFMNVGLKTGSKYVYSILSAGVQEIPIGDNHKIALDRDIEDNLMIYRAGLGVELPLGPVFVNLDVMSGSIINLSALRDERYDDCDKVYDKVTSFIAQARLTAGLKFFRHLGIFVGVSYDYIRPLSNLSPVPDSRIGYTFDWSDDRNIHRLGFFGGIQF
;
A
#
# COMPACT_ATOMS: atom_id res chain seq x y z
N MET A 1 49.15 46.88 8.36
CA MET A 1 48.23 45.83 8.87
C MET A 1 47.31 45.23 7.78
N LYS A 2 47.87 44.74 6.66
CA LYS A 2 47.12 43.95 5.66
C LYS A 2 47.93 42.79 5.06
N ARG A 3 49.10 42.46 5.63
CA ARG A 3 50.00 41.38 5.16
C ARG A 3 50.28 40.28 6.20
N VAL A 4 49.68 40.36 7.39
CA VAL A 4 49.84 39.35 8.46
C VAL A 4 48.65 38.37 8.49
N ILE A 5 47.50 38.73 7.93
CA ILE A 5 46.29 37.89 7.93
C ILE A 5 46.29 36.87 6.77
N THR A 6 47.05 37.10 5.71
CA THR A 6 47.09 36.20 4.53
C THR A 6 48.02 34.99 4.71
N ILE A 7 49.00 35.07 5.61
CA ILE A 7 49.95 33.97 5.85
C ILE A 7 49.42 32.96 6.89
N ALA A 8 48.55 33.40 7.80
CA ALA A 8 47.85 32.50 8.73
C ALA A 8 46.76 31.64 8.04
N PHE A 9 46.15 32.13 6.96
CA PHE A 9 45.16 31.38 6.19
C PHE A 9 45.75 30.32 5.26
N LEU A 10 47.02 30.47 4.82
CA LEU A 10 47.67 29.50 3.93
C LEU A 10 48.33 28.35 4.71
N ALA A 11 48.80 28.59 5.94
CA ALA A 11 49.40 27.55 6.79
C ALA A 11 48.37 26.61 7.43
N PHE A 12 47.11 27.05 7.58
CA PHE A 12 46.02 26.21 8.08
C PHE A 12 45.41 25.30 6.99
N PHE A 13 45.69 25.57 5.70
CA PHE A 13 45.15 24.81 4.57
C PHE A 13 46.12 23.75 4.00
N VAL A 14 47.37 23.71 4.46
CA VAL A 14 48.43 22.81 3.93
C VAL A 14 48.83 21.70 4.92
N VAL A 15 48.29 21.69 6.15
CA VAL A 15 48.56 20.62 7.14
C VAL A 15 47.42 19.59 7.25
N THR A 16 46.33 19.73 6.50
CA THR A 16 45.21 18.77 6.48
C THR A 16 45.10 17.95 5.18
N THR A 17 46.02 18.08 4.23
CA THR A 17 46.00 17.32 2.97
C THR A 17 46.93 16.10 2.94
N ALA A 18 47.41 15.65 4.10
CA ALA A 18 48.15 14.38 4.24
C ALA A 18 47.31 13.24 4.85
N ALA A 19 45.97 13.37 4.87
CA ALA A 19 45.04 12.32 5.27
C ALA A 19 43.99 12.08 4.16
N PHE A 20 44.46 11.75 2.96
CA PHE A 20 43.65 11.10 1.91
C PHE A 20 44.47 9.88 1.44
N GLY A 21 43.99 8.64 1.47
CA GLY A 21 42.65 8.16 1.80
C GLY A 21 42.71 6.88 2.62
N ALA A 22 42.04 6.92 3.77
CA ALA A 22 41.29 5.75 4.18
C ALA A 22 39.96 5.86 3.42
N VAL A 23 39.69 4.92 2.52
CA VAL A 23 38.32 4.67 2.07
C VAL A 23 37.49 4.51 3.34
N GLU A 24 36.57 5.43 3.58
CA GLU A 24 35.68 5.38 4.72
C GLU A 24 34.73 4.20 4.49
N ASN A 25 35.18 3.00 4.89
CA ASN A 25 34.44 1.76 4.69
C ASN A 25 33.21 1.78 5.61
N SER A 26 32.13 2.38 5.13
CA SER A 26 30.88 2.56 5.87
C SER A 26 30.21 1.23 6.20
N THR A 27 30.27 0.25 5.29
CA THR A 27 29.58 -1.04 5.45
C THR A 27 30.45 -2.21 4.96
N ARG A 28 30.51 -3.31 5.72
CA ARG A 28 31.03 -4.61 5.24
C ARG A 28 29.90 -5.61 5.13
N ARG A 29 29.76 -6.25 3.97
CA ARG A 29 28.69 -7.22 3.70
C ARG A 29 29.25 -8.61 3.45
N PHE A 30 28.59 -9.61 4.02
CA PHE A 30 28.90 -11.03 3.87
C PHE A 30 27.70 -11.74 3.22
N GLY A 31 27.97 -12.64 2.28
CA GLY A 31 26.95 -13.35 1.51
C GLY A 31 27.07 -14.86 1.65
N ILE A 32 25.95 -15.52 1.90
CA ILE A 32 25.81 -16.99 1.88
C ILE A 32 24.66 -17.31 0.94
N PHE A 33 24.96 -17.82 -0.25
CA PHE A 33 24.00 -18.14 -1.30
C PHE A 33 23.95 -19.66 -1.47
N VAL A 34 22.78 -20.26 -1.29
CA VAL A 34 22.59 -21.70 -1.28
C VAL A 34 21.64 -22.10 -2.40
N GLY A 35 22.06 -23.03 -3.24
CA GLY A 35 21.20 -23.66 -4.26
C GLY A 35 21.19 -25.17 -4.10
N ALA A 36 19.99 -25.75 -4.00
CA ALA A 36 19.80 -27.20 -3.88
C ALA A 36 18.66 -27.67 -4.78
N ASN A 37 18.99 -28.36 -5.86
CA ASN A 37 18.02 -28.96 -6.78
C ASN A 37 17.43 -30.26 -6.22
N ASN A 38 18.16 -30.97 -5.37
CA ASN A 38 17.75 -32.28 -4.85
C ASN A 38 17.04 -32.18 -3.48
N GLY A 39 15.72 -32.34 -3.47
CA GLY A 39 14.89 -32.33 -2.25
C GLY A 39 14.67 -33.69 -1.58
N GLY A 40 15.34 -34.76 -2.04
CA GLY A 40 15.23 -36.10 -1.49
C GLY A 40 14.51 -37.10 -2.39
N ARG A 41 14.26 -38.31 -1.87
CA ARG A 41 13.76 -39.46 -2.65
C ARG A 41 12.31 -39.33 -3.11
N ASP A 42 11.51 -38.55 -2.39
CA ASP A 42 10.06 -38.42 -2.61
C ASP A 42 9.71 -37.12 -3.39
N ARG A 43 10.72 -36.45 -3.97
CA ARG A 43 10.57 -35.19 -4.70
C ARG A 43 11.24 -35.27 -6.06
N THR A 44 10.61 -34.64 -7.05
CA THR A 44 11.22 -34.43 -8.37
C THR A 44 12.37 -33.43 -8.27
N MET A 45 13.50 -33.74 -8.90
CA MET A 45 14.66 -32.84 -8.94
C MET A 45 14.31 -31.52 -9.64
N LEU A 46 14.60 -30.38 -9.00
CA LEU A 46 14.48 -29.05 -9.61
C LEU A 46 15.56 -28.85 -10.67
N ARG A 47 15.32 -27.90 -11.58
CA ARG A 47 16.27 -27.61 -12.65
C ARG A 47 17.12 -26.38 -12.38
N TYR A 48 16.56 -25.36 -11.72
CA TYR A 48 17.16 -24.02 -11.74
C TYR A 48 17.56 -23.45 -10.38
N ALA A 49 17.36 -24.17 -9.27
CA ALA A 49 17.66 -23.64 -7.94
C ALA A 49 19.16 -23.27 -7.75
N VAL A 50 20.06 -24.06 -8.34
CA VAL A 50 21.49 -23.76 -8.35
C VAL A 50 21.82 -22.52 -9.20
N SER A 51 21.24 -22.39 -10.40
CA SER A 51 21.46 -21.22 -11.25
C SER A 51 20.87 -19.95 -10.65
N ASP A 52 19.74 -20.06 -9.94
CA ASP A 52 19.11 -18.96 -9.22
C ASP A 52 20.04 -18.42 -8.11
N ALA A 53 20.62 -19.30 -7.30
CA ALA A 53 21.59 -18.92 -6.27
C ALA A 53 22.86 -18.28 -6.87
N GLN A 54 23.34 -18.80 -8.01
CA GLN A 54 24.45 -18.21 -8.75
C GLN A 54 24.14 -16.79 -9.24
N SER A 55 22.95 -16.57 -9.81
CA SER A 55 22.53 -15.26 -10.31
C SER A 55 22.42 -14.22 -9.21
N VAL A 56 21.85 -14.58 -8.04
CA VAL A 56 21.76 -13.68 -6.89
C VAL A 56 23.15 -13.38 -6.31
N SER A 57 23.99 -14.41 -6.11
CA SER A 57 25.38 -14.25 -5.64
C SER A 57 26.18 -13.31 -6.55
N LYS A 58 26.01 -13.45 -7.87
CA LYS A 58 26.67 -12.63 -8.87
C LYS A 58 26.26 -11.16 -8.75
N VAL A 59 24.97 -10.86 -8.67
CA VAL A 59 24.49 -9.47 -8.51
C VAL A 59 25.02 -8.81 -7.23
N PHE A 60 25.03 -9.54 -6.10
CA PHE A 60 25.58 -9.00 -4.85
C PHE A 60 27.10 -8.79 -4.89
N GLY A 61 27.83 -9.61 -5.66
CA GLY A 61 29.26 -9.42 -5.90
C GLY A 61 29.57 -8.25 -6.84
N GLU A 62 28.69 -7.99 -7.82
CA GLU A 62 28.87 -6.91 -8.81
C GLU A 62 28.45 -5.53 -8.28
N MET A 63 27.29 -5.45 -7.62
CA MET A 63 26.66 -4.17 -7.26
C MET A 63 26.23 -4.10 -5.81
N GLY A 64 26.24 -5.23 -5.10
CA GLY A 64 25.85 -5.31 -3.69
C GLY A 64 27.01 -5.11 -2.71
N GLY A 65 28.21 -4.79 -3.18
CA GLY A 65 29.37 -4.51 -2.33
C GLY A 65 29.90 -5.71 -1.54
N ILE A 66 29.51 -6.94 -1.87
CA ILE A 66 30.07 -8.14 -1.24
C ILE A 66 31.42 -8.45 -1.88
N GLN A 67 32.50 -8.41 -1.09
CA GLN A 67 33.83 -8.76 -1.57
C GLN A 67 33.89 -10.22 -2.00
N HIS A 68 34.72 -10.55 -2.99
CA HIS A 68 34.85 -11.92 -3.49
C HIS A 68 35.18 -12.94 -2.38
N SER A 69 36.02 -12.57 -1.40
CA SER A 69 36.34 -13.42 -0.25
C SER A 69 35.17 -13.64 0.71
N ASP A 70 34.17 -12.77 0.69
CA ASP A 70 33.03 -12.73 1.60
C ASP A 70 31.71 -13.14 0.89
N ASN A 71 31.78 -13.50 -0.40
CA ASN A 71 30.67 -13.99 -1.22
C ASN A 71 30.74 -15.52 -1.38
N VAL A 72 29.99 -16.26 -0.55
CA VAL A 72 30.04 -17.72 -0.50
C VAL A 72 28.84 -18.32 -1.24
N LEU A 73 29.10 -19.12 -2.26
CA LEU A 73 28.10 -19.93 -2.96
C LEU A 73 28.23 -21.41 -2.54
N LEU A 74 27.14 -22.00 -2.07
CA LEU A 74 27.03 -23.40 -1.70
C LEU A 74 26.08 -24.12 -2.66
N ILE A 75 26.59 -25.17 -3.31
CA ILE A 75 25.84 -25.98 -4.29
C ILE A 75 25.58 -27.35 -3.68
N GLU A 76 24.30 -27.73 -3.57
CA GLU A 76 23.85 -28.98 -2.96
C GLU A 76 24.44 -29.26 -1.56
N PRO A 77 24.52 -28.28 -0.64
CA PRO A 77 25.18 -28.48 0.65
C PRO A 77 24.36 -29.35 1.60
N SER A 78 25.08 -30.00 2.52
CA SER A 78 24.52 -30.55 3.75
C SER A 78 24.27 -29.47 4.81
N ILE A 79 23.44 -29.77 5.81
CA ILE A 79 23.18 -28.86 6.94
C ILE A 79 24.49 -28.44 7.64
N ARG A 80 25.41 -29.40 7.82
CA ARG A 80 26.71 -29.15 8.46
C ARG A 80 27.58 -28.17 7.68
N GLU A 81 27.50 -28.18 6.35
CA GLU A 81 28.24 -27.25 5.51
C GLU A 81 27.68 -25.84 5.61
N ILE A 82 26.35 -25.70 5.62
CA ILE A 82 25.69 -24.41 5.86
C ILE A 82 26.07 -23.86 7.23
N ASP A 83 25.92 -24.65 8.30
CA ASP A 83 26.26 -24.24 9.66
C ASP A 83 27.73 -23.84 9.80
N ARG A 84 28.63 -24.62 9.21
CA ARG A 84 30.05 -24.31 9.17
C ARG A 84 30.33 -22.98 8.47
N GLN A 85 29.65 -22.68 7.37
CA GLN A 85 29.83 -21.39 6.70
C GLN A 85 29.27 -20.23 7.51
N ILE A 86 28.13 -20.41 8.18
CA ILE A 86 27.60 -19.40 9.11
C ILE A 86 28.61 -19.12 10.23
N ASP A 87 29.23 -20.17 10.81
CA ASP A 87 30.25 -20.01 11.86
C ASP A 87 31.53 -19.32 11.34
N LEU A 88 31.94 -19.61 10.10
CA LEU A 88 33.07 -18.92 9.46
C LEU A 88 32.77 -17.44 9.22
N VAL A 89 31.55 -17.11 8.75
CA VAL A 89 31.10 -15.73 8.58
C VAL A 89 31.01 -15.01 9.92
N GLN A 90 30.54 -15.67 10.99
CA GLN A 90 30.56 -15.11 12.34
C GLN A 90 31.97 -14.72 12.79
N GLY A 91 32.96 -15.58 12.53
CA GLY A 91 34.37 -15.26 12.81
C GLY A 91 34.82 -13.98 12.08
N LYS A 92 34.47 -13.84 10.79
CA LYS A 92 34.78 -12.65 10.00
C LYS A 92 34.04 -11.39 10.45
N ILE A 93 32.79 -11.51 10.91
CA ILE A 93 32.03 -10.40 11.49
C ILE A 93 32.72 -9.91 12.75
N ASN A 94 33.16 -10.83 13.62
CA ASN A 94 33.91 -10.48 14.83
C ASN A 94 35.24 -9.79 14.52
N GLU A 95 35.96 -10.23 13.47
CA GLU A 95 37.18 -9.57 13.00
C GLU A 95 36.90 -8.18 12.39
N ALA A 96 35.73 -7.99 11.78
CA ALA A 96 35.30 -6.71 11.21
C ALA A 96 34.75 -5.73 12.26
N ALA A 97 34.42 -6.20 13.45
CA ALA A 97 33.80 -5.41 14.50
C ALA A 97 34.69 -4.22 14.89
N GLY A 98 34.14 -3.00 14.83
CA GLY A 98 34.86 -1.76 15.12
C GLY A 98 35.75 -1.21 14.00
N ALA A 99 36.00 -1.98 12.92
CA ALA A 99 36.72 -1.51 11.74
C ALA A 99 35.78 -0.92 10.66
N PHE A 100 34.49 -1.24 10.71
CA PHE A 100 33.44 -0.79 9.79
C PHE A 100 32.29 -0.17 10.60
N LYS A 101 31.58 0.82 10.04
CA LYS A 101 30.44 1.45 10.73
C LYS A 101 29.22 0.52 10.80
N ARG A 102 29.10 -0.43 9.87
CA ARG A 102 28.00 -1.41 9.79
C ARG A 102 28.46 -2.73 9.19
N THR A 103 27.93 -3.83 9.71
CA THR A 103 28.09 -5.19 9.18
C THR A 103 26.76 -5.78 8.77
N GLU A 104 26.73 -6.42 7.60
CA GLU A 104 25.48 -6.95 7.04
C GLU A 104 25.68 -8.39 6.54
N VAL A 105 24.68 -9.22 6.74
CA VAL A 105 24.66 -10.60 6.24
C VAL A 105 23.48 -10.77 5.29
N VAL A 106 23.77 -11.30 4.10
CA VAL A 106 22.76 -11.74 3.13
C VAL A 106 22.80 -13.26 3.06
N PHE A 107 21.73 -13.91 3.47
CA PHE A 107 21.50 -15.33 3.29
C PHE A 107 20.44 -15.53 2.21
N TYR A 108 20.76 -16.33 1.20
CA TYR A 108 19.82 -16.68 0.14
C TYR A 108 19.74 -18.21 0.02
N TYR A 109 18.54 -18.74 -0.12
CA TYR A 109 18.31 -20.15 -0.41
C TYR A 109 17.34 -20.29 -1.57
N SER A 110 17.65 -21.16 -2.53
CA SER A 110 16.72 -21.68 -3.52
C SER A 110 16.74 -23.21 -3.50
N GLY A 111 15.56 -23.82 -3.47
CA GLY A 111 15.43 -25.27 -3.44
C GLY A 111 14.10 -25.75 -2.89
N HIS A 112 14.03 -27.02 -2.50
CA HIS A 112 12.82 -27.58 -1.90
C HIS A 112 12.67 -27.18 -0.43
N SER A 113 11.43 -27.04 0.01
CA SER A 113 11.05 -26.93 1.41
C SER A 113 9.64 -27.45 1.64
N ASP A 114 9.29 -27.62 2.91
CA ASP A 114 7.92 -27.88 3.37
C ASP A 114 7.52 -26.89 4.48
N GLU A 115 6.45 -27.19 5.20
CA GLU A 115 5.94 -26.37 6.31
C GLU A 115 6.90 -26.31 7.52
N GLU A 116 7.82 -27.26 7.63
CA GLU A 116 8.70 -27.42 8.79
C GLU A 116 10.13 -26.93 8.53
N GLY A 117 10.62 -27.00 7.29
CA GLY A 117 11.97 -26.55 6.96
C GLY A 117 12.44 -26.75 5.52
N LEU A 118 13.73 -26.44 5.32
CA LEU A 118 14.43 -26.63 4.04
C LEU A 118 14.77 -28.11 3.84
N LEU A 119 14.57 -28.61 2.62
CA LEU A 119 14.86 -30.00 2.26
C LEU A 119 16.17 -30.07 1.48
N LEU A 120 17.23 -30.51 2.16
CA LEU A 120 18.58 -30.63 1.62
C LEU A 120 18.90 -32.12 1.44
N ASN A 121 18.63 -32.64 0.25
CA ASN A 121 18.80 -34.06 -0.07
C ASN A 121 17.97 -34.96 0.89
N ARG A 122 18.60 -35.67 1.84
CA ARG A 122 17.89 -36.52 2.83
C ARG A 122 17.75 -35.86 4.20
N GLN A 123 18.15 -34.61 4.32
CA GLN A 123 18.16 -33.89 5.59
C GLN A 123 17.11 -32.77 5.54
N LYS A 124 16.44 -32.55 6.66
CA LYS A 124 15.52 -31.43 6.84
C LYS A 124 16.17 -30.43 7.80
N TYR A 125 16.39 -29.20 7.34
CA TYR A 125 16.85 -28.10 8.18
C TYR A 125 15.63 -27.32 8.64
N SER A 126 15.23 -27.46 9.91
CA SER A 126 14.01 -26.80 10.38
C SER A 126 14.13 -25.28 10.35
N TYR A 127 13.02 -24.60 10.07
CA TYR A 127 12.99 -23.13 10.08
C TYR A 127 13.38 -22.53 11.43
N ARG A 128 13.06 -23.23 12.53
CA ARG A 128 13.47 -22.82 13.89
C ARG A 128 14.98 -22.85 14.05
N GLU A 129 15.63 -23.96 13.70
CA GLU A 129 17.09 -24.11 13.84
C GLU A 129 17.81 -23.10 12.92
N LEU A 130 17.36 -22.94 11.67
CA LEU A 130 17.94 -21.97 10.74
C LEU A 130 17.80 -20.54 11.27
N ARG A 131 16.63 -20.18 11.81
CA ARG A 131 16.38 -18.86 12.39
C ARG A 131 17.25 -18.62 13.63
N GLU A 132 17.36 -19.60 14.52
CA GLU A 132 18.25 -19.52 15.69
C GLU A 132 19.71 -19.34 15.28
N LYS A 133 20.16 -20.08 14.26
CA LYS A 133 21.52 -19.99 13.74
C LYS A 133 21.81 -18.64 13.08
N ILE A 134 20.91 -18.13 12.24
CA ILE A 134 21.06 -16.79 11.63
C ILE A 134 20.98 -15.68 12.68
N ASN A 135 20.08 -15.80 13.67
CA ASN A 135 19.96 -14.82 14.75
C ASN A 135 21.13 -14.84 15.74
N SER A 136 21.93 -15.91 15.75
CA SER A 136 23.18 -15.95 16.51
C SER A 136 24.28 -15.08 15.89
N LEU A 137 24.09 -14.62 14.63
CA LEU A 137 25.04 -13.74 13.98
C LEU A 137 25.06 -12.35 14.62
N SER A 138 26.23 -11.88 15.02
CA SER A 138 26.42 -10.58 15.67
C SER A 138 26.43 -9.38 14.71
N SER A 139 25.89 -9.55 13.49
CA SER A 139 25.83 -8.47 12.51
C SER A 139 24.67 -7.50 12.77
N ASP A 140 24.89 -6.24 12.40
CA ASP A 140 23.92 -5.16 12.59
C ASP A 140 22.64 -5.41 11.77
N MET A 141 22.79 -5.92 10.54
CA MET A 141 21.67 -6.29 9.66
C MET A 141 21.77 -7.74 9.19
N ARG A 142 20.63 -8.45 9.18
CA ARG A 142 20.48 -9.82 8.66
C ARG A 142 19.35 -9.86 7.62
N ILE A 143 19.68 -10.14 6.37
CA ILE A 143 18.75 -10.21 5.25
C ILE A 143 18.70 -11.67 4.79
N VAL A 144 17.52 -12.26 4.81
CA VAL A 144 17.33 -13.68 4.52
C VAL A 144 16.25 -13.81 3.46
N ILE A 145 16.60 -14.45 2.35
CA ILE A 145 15.74 -14.58 1.18
C ILE A 145 15.58 -16.08 0.89
N LEU A 146 14.36 -16.59 0.97
CA LEU A 146 14.05 -18.00 0.76
C LEU A 146 13.16 -18.15 -0.48
N ASP A 147 13.69 -18.77 -1.53
CA ASP A 147 12.97 -19.13 -2.73
C ASP A 147 12.59 -20.61 -2.73
N SER A 148 11.53 -20.94 -2.00
CA SER A 148 11.08 -22.32 -1.80
C SER A 148 9.61 -22.39 -1.36
N CYS A 149 8.90 -23.47 -1.70
CA CYS A 149 7.47 -23.64 -1.39
C CYS A 149 7.18 -23.70 0.13
N SER A 150 6.08 -23.12 0.60
CA SER A 150 5.70 -23.12 2.03
C SER A 150 6.67 -22.40 2.98
N SER A 151 7.61 -21.60 2.46
CA SER A 151 8.53 -20.77 3.24
C SER A 151 7.83 -19.64 4.02
N GLY A 152 6.57 -19.30 3.70
CA GLY A 152 5.76 -18.37 4.48
C GLY A 152 5.45 -18.83 5.93
N ALA A 153 5.70 -20.11 6.28
CA ALA A 153 5.68 -20.56 7.67
C ALA A 153 6.82 -19.94 8.50
N PHE A 154 7.96 -19.62 7.86
CA PHE A 154 9.11 -18.98 8.48
C PHE A 154 8.78 -17.56 9.01
N THR A 155 7.93 -16.81 8.30
CA THR A 155 7.57 -15.40 8.60
C THR A 155 6.40 -15.26 9.59
N ARG A 156 5.71 -16.35 9.98
CA ARG A 156 4.44 -16.30 10.74
C ARG A 156 4.56 -16.47 12.27
N VAL A 157 5.76 -16.61 12.81
CA VAL A 157 5.94 -16.93 14.24
C VAL A 157 5.83 -15.67 15.13
N LYS A 158 4.73 -15.60 15.90
CA LYS A 158 4.37 -14.69 17.03
C LYS A 158 5.31 -13.51 17.36
N GLY A 159 4.78 -12.28 17.25
CA GLY A 159 5.17 -11.15 18.11
C GLY A 159 5.71 -9.87 17.46
N GLY A 160 5.98 -9.86 16.15
CA GLY A 160 6.49 -8.67 15.45
C GLY A 160 5.37 -7.76 14.95
N VAL A 161 5.45 -6.46 15.27
CA VAL A 161 4.57 -5.42 14.72
C VAL A 161 5.16 -4.95 13.39
N LYS A 162 4.44 -5.17 12.27
CA LYS A 162 4.77 -4.58 10.97
C LYS A 162 4.83 -3.07 11.11
N THR A 163 6.00 -2.48 10.94
CA THR A 163 6.22 -1.04 10.96
C THR A 163 6.78 -0.61 9.60
N MET A 164 6.22 0.47 9.04
CA MET A 164 6.79 1.10 7.85
C MET A 164 7.89 2.07 8.28
N PRO A 165 9.08 2.03 7.65
CA PRO A 165 10.07 3.09 7.78
C PRO A 165 9.54 4.37 7.12
N PHE A 166 9.59 5.49 7.83
CA PHE A 166 9.35 6.82 7.25
C PHE A 166 10.56 7.23 6.38
N MET A 167 10.31 7.73 5.18
CA MET A 167 11.27 8.49 4.32
C MET A 167 11.45 9.91 4.94
N ILE A 168 12.58 10.63 5.02
CA ILE A 168 13.89 10.70 4.37
C ILE A 168 14.89 11.29 5.40
N ASP A 169 16.09 10.71 5.59
CA ASP A 169 17.40 11.39 5.57
C ASP A 169 18.54 10.35 5.71
N ASP A 170 19.72 10.63 5.13
CA ASP A 170 20.95 9.81 5.12
C ASP A 170 21.49 9.57 6.54
N SER A 171 20.89 8.64 7.28
CA SER A 171 21.31 8.24 8.62
C SER A 171 21.62 6.74 8.65
N ILE A 172 22.88 6.43 9.00
CA ILE A 172 23.53 5.12 8.85
C ILE A 172 23.34 4.31 10.14
N SER A 173 22.11 3.92 10.49
CA SER A 173 21.93 3.03 11.67
C SER A 173 20.65 2.19 11.60
N ALA A 174 20.39 1.52 10.47
CA ALA A 174 19.37 0.49 10.40
C ALA A 174 19.92 -0.83 10.95
N GLU A 175 19.43 -1.25 12.13
CA GLU A 175 19.77 -2.51 12.79
C GLU A 175 18.55 -3.45 12.79
N GLY A 176 18.76 -4.75 12.64
CA GLY A 176 17.68 -5.74 12.76
C GLY A 176 17.72 -6.84 11.70
N TYR A 177 16.54 -7.33 11.32
CA TYR A 177 16.40 -8.41 10.35
C TYR A 177 15.33 -8.16 9.29
N ALA A 178 15.50 -8.79 8.13
CA ALA A 178 14.53 -8.86 7.06
C ALA A 178 14.47 -10.28 6.49
N PHE A 179 13.30 -10.91 6.54
CA PHE A 179 13.01 -12.20 5.92
C PHE A 179 12.08 -12.00 4.74
N LEU A 180 12.45 -12.55 3.59
CA LEU A 180 11.72 -12.49 2.33
C LEU A 180 11.51 -13.90 1.83
N THR A 181 10.29 -14.23 1.41
CA THR A 181 9.94 -15.57 0.92
C THR A 181 9.26 -15.47 -0.43
N SER A 182 9.54 -16.43 -1.32
CA SER A 182 8.99 -16.40 -2.69
C SER A 182 7.50 -16.70 -2.77
N SER A 183 6.92 -17.38 -1.78
CA SER A 183 5.47 -17.64 -1.70
C SER A 183 4.95 -17.59 -0.26
N SER A 184 3.62 -17.53 -0.10
CA SER A 184 2.96 -17.70 1.20
C SER A 184 2.96 -19.16 1.66
N ALA A 185 2.62 -19.42 2.93
CA ALA A 185 2.69 -20.77 3.52
C ALA A 185 1.86 -21.83 2.76
N THR A 186 0.80 -21.40 2.07
CA THR A 186 -0.16 -22.26 1.35
C THR A 186 -0.03 -22.18 -0.17
N GLU A 187 0.98 -21.48 -0.69
CA GLU A 187 1.20 -21.28 -2.13
C GLU A 187 2.51 -21.93 -2.59
N ALA A 188 2.49 -22.48 -3.80
CA ALA A 188 3.68 -23.06 -4.43
C ALA A 188 4.59 -21.97 -5.01
N SER A 189 5.91 -22.13 -4.84
CA SER A 189 6.91 -21.42 -5.66
C SER A 189 7.07 -22.15 -6.99
N GLN A 190 7.26 -21.40 -8.07
CA GLN A 190 7.28 -21.92 -9.44
C GLN A 190 8.58 -21.59 -10.18
N GLU A 191 9.09 -22.57 -10.94
CA GLU A 191 10.18 -22.40 -11.90
C GLU A 191 9.69 -22.56 -13.35
N SER A 192 10.36 -21.91 -14.31
CA SER A 192 9.95 -21.93 -15.71
C SER A 192 11.13 -22.11 -16.67
N ASP A 193 10.98 -23.04 -17.61
CA ASP A 193 11.96 -23.30 -18.67
C ASP A 193 12.11 -22.10 -19.62
N ALA A 194 11.07 -21.26 -19.76
CA ALA A 194 11.10 -20.09 -20.64
C ALA A 194 12.04 -18.99 -20.12
N ILE A 195 12.14 -18.85 -18.80
CA ILE A 195 13.04 -17.90 -18.12
C ILE A 195 14.27 -18.57 -17.52
N ARG A 196 14.35 -19.91 -17.54
CA ARG A 196 15.42 -20.74 -16.96
C ARG A 196 15.72 -20.42 -15.48
N GLY A 197 14.66 -20.27 -14.70
CA GLY A 197 14.75 -19.86 -13.29
C GLY A 197 13.39 -19.81 -12.58
N SER A 198 13.42 -19.54 -11.28
CA SER A 198 12.22 -19.18 -10.51
C SER A 198 11.67 -17.81 -10.91
N TYR A 199 10.35 -17.67 -10.94
CA TYR A 199 9.69 -16.38 -11.19
C TYR A 199 10.01 -15.34 -10.12
N PHE A 200 10.21 -15.76 -8.87
CA PHE A 200 10.60 -14.85 -7.79
C PHE A 200 12.04 -14.39 -7.94
N THR A 201 12.97 -15.34 -8.07
CA THR A 201 14.39 -15.01 -8.17
C THR A 201 14.69 -14.20 -9.43
N HIS A 202 14.07 -14.51 -10.56
CA HIS A 202 14.25 -13.73 -11.78
C HIS A 202 13.83 -12.27 -11.59
N SER A 203 12.68 -12.03 -10.95
CA SER A 203 12.19 -10.66 -10.66
C SER A 203 13.06 -9.95 -9.62
N LEU A 204 13.51 -10.65 -8.59
CA LEU A 204 14.46 -10.14 -7.60
C LEU A 204 15.76 -9.69 -8.26
N VAL A 205 16.37 -10.54 -9.09
CA VAL A 205 17.60 -10.24 -9.84
C VAL A 205 17.40 -9.03 -10.75
N SER A 206 16.31 -8.99 -11.52
CA SER A 206 16.00 -7.84 -12.39
C SER A 206 15.88 -6.54 -11.58
N GLY A 207 15.23 -6.60 -10.42
CA GLY A 207 15.08 -5.47 -9.50
C GLY A 207 16.42 -4.99 -8.94
N LEU A 208 17.24 -5.91 -8.40
CA LEU A 208 18.58 -5.60 -7.85
C LEU A 208 19.53 -5.02 -8.91
N ARG A 209 19.36 -5.37 -10.19
CA ARG A 209 20.14 -4.79 -11.31
C ARG A 209 19.74 -3.35 -11.65
N GLY A 210 18.67 -2.81 -11.06
CA GLY A 210 18.25 -1.42 -11.23
C GLY A 210 16.81 -1.24 -11.71
N ALA A 211 16.11 -2.32 -12.10
CA ALA A 211 14.71 -2.20 -12.54
C ALA A 211 13.76 -1.74 -11.42
N ALA A 212 14.18 -1.90 -10.16
CA ALA A 212 13.43 -1.49 -8.98
C ALA A 212 13.73 -0.05 -8.50
N ASP A 213 14.71 0.65 -9.09
CA ASP A 213 15.03 2.05 -8.71
C ASP A 213 13.90 2.99 -9.16
N MET A 214 12.95 3.26 -8.25
CA MET A 214 11.75 4.04 -8.55
C MET A 214 11.99 5.55 -8.42
N VAL A 215 12.96 5.93 -7.58
CA VAL A 215 13.31 7.33 -7.28
C VAL A 215 14.28 7.88 -8.33
N GLY A 216 15.10 7.02 -8.93
CA GLY A 216 16.07 7.34 -9.98
C GLY A 216 17.40 7.88 -9.43
N ASP A 217 17.80 7.45 -8.23
CA ASP A 217 19.04 7.90 -7.57
C ASP A 217 20.24 6.95 -7.83
N GLY A 218 20.00 5.85 -8.53
CA GLY A 218 20.97 4.82 -8.87
C GLY A 218 21.19 3.79 -7.76
N ARG A 219 20.40 3.82 -6.69
CA ARG A 219 20.44 2.85 -5.59
C ARG A 219 19.13 2.07 -5.56
N VAL A 220 19.20 0.81 -5.16
CA VAL A 220 18.01 -0.02 -4.98
C VAL A 220 17.90 -0.42 -3.52
N THR A 221 16.82 -0.01 -2.87
CA THR A 221 16.55 -0.35 -1.47
C THR A 221 15.87 -1.72 -1.33
N LEU A 222 15.92 -2.29 -0.12
CA LEU A 222 15.21 -3.51 0.24
C LEU A 222 13.70 -3.39 -0.01
N ASN A 223 13.11 -2.22 0.29
CA ASN A 223 11.69 -1.95 0.08
C ASN A 223 11.35 -1.86 -1.41
N GLU A 224 12.20 -1.20 -2.21
CA GLU A 224 12.04 -1.10 -3.65
C GLU A 224 12.11 -2.46 -4.33
N VAL A 225 13.17 -3.22 -4.05
CA VAL A 225 13.34 -4.54 -4.68
C VAL A 225 12.23 -5.50 -4.28
N TYR A 226 11.79 -5.47 -3.02
CA TYR A 226 10.70 -6.32 -2.55
C TYR A 226 9.40 -5.99 -3.31
N ARG A 227 9.05 -4.70 -3.40
CA ARG A 227 7.84 -4.26 -4.12
C ARG A 227 7.91 -4.64 -5.59
N PHE A 228 9.06 -4.43 -6.23
CA PHE A 228 9.28 -4.82 -7.63
C PHE A 228 9.13 -6.33 -7.83
N ALA A 229 9.84 -7.14 -7.03
CA ALA A 229 9.79 -8.58 -7.11
C ALA A 229 8.37 -9.11 -6.86
N TYR A 230 7.66 -8.59 -5.86
CA TYR A 230 6.27 -8.95 -5.58
C TYR A 230 5.36 -8.70 -6.79
N THR A 231 5.40 -7.49 -7.37
CA THR A 231 4.54 -7.12 -8.50
C THR A 231 4.84 -7.93 -9.75
N GLU A 232 6.12 -8.11 -10.10
CA GLU A 232 6.52 -8.84 -11.31
C GLU A 232 6.28 -10.35 -11.18
N THR A 233 6.55 -10.94 -10.01
CA THR A 233 6.28 -12.38 -9.76
C THR A 233 4.78 -12.66 -9.82
N LEU A 234 3.96 -11.82 -9.19
CA LEU A 234 2.51 -11.95 -9.26
C LEU A 234 2.02 -11.85 -10.72
N ALA A 235 2.40 -10.78 -11.43
CA ALA A 235 1.98 -10.56 -12.82
C ALA A 235 2.37 -11.71 -13.76
N LYS A 236 3.51 -12.38 -13.52
CA LYS A 236 3.98 -13.50 -14.34
C LYS A 236 3.36 -14.85 -13.97
N THR A 237 2.85 -15.00 -12.76
CA THR A 237 2.29 -16.26 -12.25
C THR A 237 0.76 -16.27 -12.19
N GLU A 238 0.09 -15.11 -12.29
CA GLU A 238 -1.38 -14.99 -12.32
C GLU A 238 -2.07 -15.88 -13.37
N THR A 239 -1.39 -16.15 -14.49
CA THR A 239 -1.88 -17.00 -15.59
C THR A 239 -1.20 -18.37 -15.67
N SER A 240 -0.33 -18.69 -14.71
CA SER A 240 0.34 -19.98 -14.64
C SER A 240 -0.63 -21.10 -14.25
N LEU A 241 -0.34 -22.32 -14.67
CA LEU A 241 -1.13 -23.51 -14.33
C LEU A 241 -1.17 -23.79 -12.82
N HIS A 242 -0.24 -23.25 -12.03
CA HIS A 242 -0.14 -23.49 -10.59
C HIS A 242 -0.69 -22.30 -9.77
N GLY A 243 -1.31 -21.32 -10.43
CA GLY A 243 -1.96 -20.16 -9.81
C GLY A 243 -1.01 -19.01 -9.48
N ALA A 244 -1.56 -17.92 -8.97
CA ALA A 244 -0.79 -16.74 -8.58
C ALA A 244 0.16 -17.07 -7.41
N GLN A 245 1.40 -16.55 -7.48
CA GLN A 245 2.40 -16.64 -6.43
C GLN A 245 2.56 -15.29 -5.74
N HIS A 246 2.34 -15.25 -4.41
CA HIS A 246 2.51 -14.03 -3.62
C HIS A 246 3.74 -14.13 -2.69
N PRO A 247 4.84 -13.42 -3.01
CA PRO A 247 5.97 -13.30 -2.09
C PRO A 247 5.53 -12.72 -0.74
N SER A 248 6.16 -13.15 0.35
CA SER A 248 5.89 -12.68 1.71
C SER A 248 7.13 -12.08 2.35
N TYR A 249 6.94 -11.31 3.43
CA TYR A 249 8.04 -10.73 4.19
C TYR A 249 7.71 -10.58 5.67
N ASP A 250 8.76 -10.61 6.50
CA ASP A 250 8.79 -10.20 7.89
C ASP A 250 10.03 -9.34 8.13
N MET A 251 9.86 -8.09 8.57
CA MET A 251 10.94 -7.14 8.79
C MET A 251 10.80 -6.51 10.16
N GLN A 252 11.89 -6.53 10.92
CA GLN A 252 12.04 -5.79 12.16
C GLN A 252 13.34 -5.01 12.08
N ILE A 253 13.23 -3.76 11.63
CA ILE A 253 14.36 -2.85 11.43
C ILE A 253 14.14 -1.65 12.36
N SER A 254 15.12 -1.38 13.21
CA SER A 254 15.19 -0.19 14.06
C SER A 254 16.20 0.79 13.50
N GLY A 255 15.85 2.07 13.43
CA GLY A 255 16.69 3.11 12.86
C GLY A 255 15.94 3.98 11.86
N THR A 256 16.59 5.03 11.39
CA THR A 256 16.11 5.92 10.32
C THR A 256 16.85 5.58 9.02
N GLY A 257 16.12 5.45 7.91
CA GLY A 257 16.69 5.14 6.59
C GLY A 257 16.35 3.75 6.04
N ASP A 258 16.28 3.66 4.71
CA ASP A 258 16.05 2.41 3.97
C ASP A 258 17.36 1.62 3.80
N VAL A 259 17.29 0.28 3.80
CA VAL A 259 18.47 -0.58 3.60
C VAL A 259 18.79 -0.69 2.11
N VAL A 260 19.85 -0.04 1.65
CA VAL A 260 20.34 -0.13 0.26
C VAL A 260 20.97 -1.50 0.01
N LEU A 261 20.47 -2.24 -0.99
CA LEU A 261 20.99 -3.56 -1.35
C LEU A 261 21.98 -3.50 -2.51
N THR A 262 21.75 -2.66 -3.50
CA THR A 262 22.67 -2.49 -4.62
C THR A 262 22.83 -1.02 -4.97
N ASP A 263 24.05 -0.65 -5.36
CA ASP A 263 24.33 0.65 -5.97
C ASP A 263 24.78 0.40 -7.40
N ILE A 264 23.97 0.86 -8.36
CA ILE A 264 24.22 0.66 -9.79
C ILE A 264 25.50 1.39 -10.19
N LYS A 265 25.95 2.40 -9.44
CA LYS A 265 27.20 3.14 -9.74
C LYS A 265 28.46 2.31 -9.50
N GLU A 266 28.37 1.24 -8.72
CA GLU A 266 29.49 0.33 -8.45
C GLU A 266 29.74 -0.68 -9.59
N THR A 267 28.79 -0.83 -10.52
CA THR A 267 28.98 -1.71 -11.68
C THR A 267 30.04 -1.16 -12.64
N THR A 268 30.72 -2.07 -13.34
CA THR A 268 31.68 -1.69 -14.40
C THR A 268 31.01 -1.42 -15.74
N ALA A 269 29.74 -1.77 -15.95
CA ALA A 269 29.02 -1.38 -17.16
C ALA A 269 27.52 -1.23 -16.91
N SER A 270 26.89 -0.25 -17.57
CA SER A 270 25.46 -0.05 -17.44
C SER A 270 24.80 0.30 -18.76
N LEU A 271 23.52 -0.05 -18.84
CA LEU A 271 22.63 0.30 -19.93
C LEU A 271 21.67 1.40 -19.45
N VAL A 272 21.71 2.56 -20.10
CA VAL A 272 20.88 3.71 -19.77
C VAL A 272 19.70 3.77 -20.75
N ILE A 273 18.54 3.31 -20.29
CA ILE A 273 17.30 3.27 -21.06
C ILE A 273 16.66 4.65 -21.03
N ALA A 274 16.60 5.30 -22.19
CA ALA A 274 16.11 6.66 -22.32
C ALA A 274 14.58 6.77 -22.08
N ALA A 275 14.13 8.01 -21.85
CA ALA A 275 12.75 8.34 -21.53
C ALA A 275 11.74 7.93 -22.62
N ASP A 276 12.16 7.94 -23.88
CA ASP A 276 11.37 7.63 -25.07
C ASP A 276 11.10 6.12 -25.26
N VAL A 277 11.89 5.26 -24.62
CA VAL A 277 11.69 3.81 -24.63
C VAL A 277 10.63 3.44 -23.58
N THR A 278 9.48 2.94 -24.04
CA THR A 278 8.36 2.48 -23.18
C THR A 278 7.81 1.14 -23.68
N GLY A 279 7.51 0.24 -22.76
CA GLY A 279 7.08 -1.14 -23.06
C GLY A 279 7.83 -2.18 -22.23
N ARG A 280 7.66 -3.46 -22.60
CA ARG A 280 8.37 -4.59 -21.98
C ARG A 280 9.70 -4.80 -22.71
N ILE A 281 10.81 -4.74 -21.99
CA ILE A 281 12.17 -4.91 -22.51
C ILE A 281 12.72 -6.22 -21.96
N SER A 282 13.09 -7.13 -22.84
CA SER A 282 13.83 -8.35 -22.50
C SER A 282 15.29 -8.18 -22.91
N ILE A 283 16.21 -8.38 -21.97
CA ILE A 283 17.65 -8.24 -22.17
C ILE A 283 18.29 -9.62 -22.09
N ARG A 284 18.90 -10.07 -23.20
CA ARG A 284 19.59 -11.36 -23.29
C ARG A 284 21.07 -11.16 -23.56
N ASP A 285 21.90 -12.01 -22.96
CA ASP A 285 23.34 -12.02 -23.24
C ASP A 285 23.66 -12.78 -24.55
N SER A 286 24.95 -12.89 -24.87
CA SER A 286 25.43 -13.66 -26.03
C SER A 286 25.14 -15.17 -25.96
N SER A 287 24.87 -15.72 -24.77
CA SER A 287 24.49 -17.12 -24.55
C SER A 287 22.97 -17.34 -24.64
N ASP A 288 22.22 -16.29 -25.02
CA ASP A 288 20.76 -16.24 -25.06
C ASP A 288 20.09 -16.38 -23.67
N TYR A 289 20.86 -16.22 -22.59
CA TYR A 289 20.34 -16.21 -21.23
C TYR A 289 19.63 -14.89 -20.95
N LEU A 290 18.41 -14.98 -20.41
CA LEU A 290 17.59 -13.81 -20.06
C LEU A 290 18.12 -13.18 -18.78
N MET A 291 18.84 -12.07 -18.92
CA MET A 291 19.52 -11.39 -17.81
C MET A 291 18.57 -10.50 -17.00
N ALA A 292 17.64 -9.84 -17.68
CA ALA A 292 16.62 -9.01 -17.06
C ALA A 292 15.40 -8.89 -17.96
N GLU A 293 14.23 -8.76 -17.34
CA GLU A 293 13.00 -8.35 -18.02
C GLU A 293 12.35 -7.21 -17.26
N ILE A 294 12.02 -6.15 -17.98
CA ILE A 294 11.65 -4.86 -17.41
C ILE A 294 10.38 -4.37 -18.07
N THR A 295 9.38 -3.98 -17.28
CA THR A 295 8.20 -3.29 -17.79
C THR A 295 8.33 -1.79 -17.51
N LYS A 296 8.75 -1.01 -18.51
CA LYS A 296 8.93 0.44 -18.38
C LYS A 296 7.66 1.18 -18.80
N THR A 297 6.89 1.67 -17.82
CA THR A 297 5.60 2.36 -18.03
C THR A 297 5.68 3.89 -17.97
N ASN A 298 6.78 4.45 -17.46
CA ASN A 298 6.97 5.88 -17.28
C ASN A 298 8.01 6.46 -18.26
N ASN A 299 7.97 7.78 -18.44
CA ASN A 299 8.92 8.53 -19.27
C ASN A 299 10.17 8.97 -18.49
N LYS A 300 10.58 8.24 -17.44
CA LYS A 300 11.85 8.51 -16.75
C LYS A 300 12.98 7.74 -17.42
N VAL A 301 14.21 8.22 -17.23
CA VAL A 301 15.42 7.44 -17.56
C VAL A 301 15.54 6.31 -16.54
N MET A 302 15.95 5.14 -16.99
CA MET A 302 16.21 3.97 -16.15
C MET A 302 17.60 3.43 -16.44
N GLU A 303 18.34 3.04 -15.42
CA GLU A 303 19.68 2.48 -15.57
C GLU A 303 19.69 1.03 -15.09
N ILE A 304 20.32 0.15 -15.86
CA ILE A 304 20.47 -1.27 -15.54
C ILE A 304 21.95 -1.64 -15.52
N GLY A 305 22.43 -2.14 -14.38
CA GLY A 305 23.79 -2.62 -14.21
C GLY A 305 23.98 -4.02 -14.80
N LEU A 306 24.94 -4.13 -15.71
CA LEU A 306 25.26 -5.34 -16.47
C LEU A 306 26.78 -5.52 -16.55
N GLU A 307 27.24 -6.67 -17.01
CA GLU A 307 28.67 -6.87 -17.29
C GLU A 307 29.03 -6.30 -18.67
N PRO A 308 30.32 -6.01 -18.92
CA PRO A 308 30.80 -5.74 -20.27
C PRO A 308 30.52 -6.94 -21.19
N GLY A 309 29.89 -6.70 -22.34
CA GLY A 309 29.48 -7.78 -23.24
C GLY A 309 28.48 -7.34 -24.30
N LEU A 310 28.16 -8.27 -25.20
CA LEU A 310 27.13 -8.07 -26.22
C LEU A 310 25.77 -8.51 -25.69
N TYR A 311 24.78 -7.62 -25.80
CA TYR A 311 23.41 -7.86 -25.38
C TYR A 311 22.43 -7.69 -26.53
N ARG A 312 21.45 -8.59 -26.60
CA ARG A 312 20.30 -8.48 -27.49
C ARG A 312 19.10 -8.02 -26.69
N LEU A 313 18.47 -6.95 -27.17
CA LEU A 313 17.31 -6.34 -26.55
C LEU A 313 16.09 -6.53 -27.44
N VAL A 314 14.99 -6.99 -26.85
CA VAL A 314 13.69 -7.04 -27.51
C VAL A 314 12.73 -6.16 -26.73
N LEU A 315 12.18 -5.15 -27.40
CA LEU A 315 11.16 -4.26 -26.86
C LEU A 315 9.80 -4.65 -27.45
N GLN A 316 8.84 -4.95 -26.58
CA GLN A 316 7.44 -5.11 -26.93
C GLN A 316 6.65 -3.87 -26.51
N LYS A 317 6.01 -3.23 -27.49
CA LYS A 317 5.15 -2.05 -27.29
C LYS A 317 3.78 -2.33 -27.92
N GLY A 318 2.83 -2.78 -27.10
CA GLY A 318 1.58 -3.35 -27.58
C GLY A 318 1.84 -4.64 -28.37
N ASP A 319 1.39 -4.67 -29.62
CA ASP A 319 1.59 -5.81 -30.55
C ASP A 319 2.86 -5.67 -31.42
N ALA A 320 3.55 -4.53 -31.33
CA ALA A 320 4.78 -4.29 -32.10
C ALA A 320 6.01 -4.75 -31.32
N PHE A 321 6.92 -5.40 -32.03
CA PHE A 321 8.21 -5.85 -31.50
C PHE A 321 9.34 -5.09 -32.17
N TYR A 322 10.34 -4.70 -31.38
CA TYR A 322 11.53 -4.04 -31.83
C TYR A 322 12.75 -4.76 -31.29
N ARG A 323 13.85 -4.75 -32.04
CA ARG A 323 15.12 -5.36 -31.65
C ARG A 323 16.26 -4.38 -31.76
N SER A 324 17.15 -4.41 -30.78
CA SER A 324 18.45 -3.74 -30.80
C SER A 324 19.54 -4.69 -30.31
N GLU A 325 20.77 -4.46 -30.72
CA GLU A 325 21.95 -5.13 -30.20
C GLU A 325 22.93 -4.07 -29.72
N VAL A 326 23.37 -4.20 -28.47
CA VAL A 326 24.20 -3.21 -27.79
C VAL A 326 25.42 -3.89 -27.21
N PHE A 327 26.59 -3.33 -27.48
CA PHE A 327 27.84 -3.77 -26.84
C PHE A 327 28.16 -2.84 -25.68
N LEU A 328 28.19 -3.39 -24.46
CA LEU A 328 28.57 -2.67 -23.25
C LEU A 328 30.07 -2.78 -23.05
N SER A 329 30.75 -1.64 -22.98
CA SER A 329 32.17 -1.56 -22.67
C SER A 329 32.39 -1.35 -21.17
N LYS A 330 33.54 -1.80 -20.69
CA LYS A 330 33.95 -1.56 -19.30
C LYS A 330 34.07 -0.05 -19.03
N ASP A 331 33.63 0.35 -17.85
CA ASP A 331 33.55 1.68 -17.26
C ASP A 331 32.75 2.68 -18.11
N GLN A 332 31.77 2.18 -18.89
CA GLN A 332 30.89 2.99 -19.73
C GLN A 332 29.40 2.78 -19.42
N ARG A 333 28.66 3.89 -19.53
CA ARG A 333 27.20 3.92 -19.48
C ARG A 333 26.67 4.07 -20.90
N THR A 334 26.06 3.03 -21.43
CA THR A 334 25.66 2.98 -22.84
C THR A 334 24.20 3.39 -23.00
N PRO A 335 23.88 4.46 -23.74
CA PRO A 335 22.51 4.90 -23.92
C PRO A 335 21.74 3.97 -24.87
N LEU A 336 20.46 3.73 -24.56
CA LEU A 336 19.51 3.02 -25.39
C LEU A 336 18.28 3.92 -25.59
N SER A 337 18.11 4.43 -26.81
CA SER A 337 16.96 5.23 -27.23
C SER A 337 16.14 4.49 -28.30
N MET A 338 14.93 4.98 -28.60
CA MET A 338 14.10 4.36 -29.64
C MET A 338 14.76 4.40 -31.02
N GLU A 339 15.70 5.30 -31.28
CA GLU A 339 16.46 5.38 -32.54
C GLU A 339 17.38 4.18 -32.76
N THR A 340 17.80 3.52 -31.67
CA THR A 340 18.67 2.33 -31.72
C THR A 340 17.92 1.04 -32.02
N PHE A 341 16.58 1.10 -32.04
CA PHE A 341 15.72 -0.06 -32.26
C PHE A 341 15.29 -0.18 -33.73
N SER A 342 15.35 -1.42 -34.23
CA SER A 342 14.78 -1.81 -35.53
C SER A 342 13.47 -2.59 -35.30
N GLN A 343 12.40 -2.24 -36.01
CA GLN A 343 11.14 -2.97 -35.89
C GLN A 343 11.29 -4.38 -36.50
N ILE A 344 10.78 -5.40 -35.81
CA ILE A 344 10.75 -6.78 -36.28
C ILE A 344 9.30 -7.25 -36.39
N ASN A 345 8.99 -8.05 -37.41
CA ASN A 345 7.66 -8.65 -37.56
C ASN A 345 7.45 -9.72 -36.47
N ALA A 346 6.29 -9.69 -35.82
CA ALA A 346 5.87 -10.78 -34.95
C ALA A 346 5.73 -12.06 -35.80
N THR A 347 6.60 -13.04 -35.57
CA THR A 347 6.41 -14.37 -36.17
C THR A 347 5.20 -15.02 -35.51
N ALA A 348 4.14 -15.25 -36.28
CA ALA A 348 3.01 -16.07 -35.86
C ALA A 348 3.49 -17.51 -35.66
N ALA A 349 3.88 -17.86 -34.43
CA ALA A 349 4.08 -19.25 -34.06
C ALA A 349 2.71 -19.90 -33.95
N VAL A 350 2.41 -20.82 -34.86
CA VAL A 350 1.28 -21.75 -34.74
C VAL A 350 1.58 -22.66 -33.55
N ALA A 351 0.74 -22.64 -32.52
CA ALA A 351 0.77 -23.66 -31.48
C ALA A 351 0.53 -25.04 -32.14
N ARG A 352 1.55 -25.88 -32.21
CA ARG A 352 1.42 -27.30 -32.58
C ARG A 352 1.35 -28.13 -31.30
N GLY A 353 0.26 -28.89 -31.18
CA GLY A 353 0.06 -29.90 -30.16
C GLY A 353 -0.98 -30.92 -30.61
N ASN A 354 -0.70 -31.65 -31.70
CA ASN A 354 -1.37 -32.89 -32.06
C ASN A 354 -0.29 -33.92 -32.37
N ALA A 355 -0.07 -34.86 -31.44
CA ALA A 355 0.33 -36.26 -31.63
C ALA A 355 1.19 -36.75 -30.44
N VAL A 356 0.56 -37.43 -29.48
CA VAL A 356 1.16 -38.58 -28.81
C VAL A 356 0.05 -39.62 -28.63
N GLN A 357 0.20 -40.80 -29.27
CA GLN A 357 -0.57 -42.00 -28.94
C GLN A 357 -0.05 -42.60 -27.62
N PRO A 358 -0.91 -43.27 -26.83
CA PRO A 358 -0.62 -43.60 -25.45
C PRO A 358 0.27 -44.83 -25.28
N VAL A 359 1.13 -44.79 -24.26
CA VAL A 359 1.66 -45.98 -23.60
C VAL A 359 0.89 -46.15 -22.28
N ASN A 360 0.32 -47.33 -22.09
CA ASN A 360 -0.52 -47.70 -20.96
C ASN A 360 0.20 -47.56 -19.60
N ALA A 361 -0.48 -46.94 -18.62
CA ALA A 361 -0.47 -47.36 -17.22
C ALA A 361 -1.57 -46.61 -16.42
N ALA A 362 -2.60 -47.38 -16.03
CA ALA A 362 -3.48 -47.28 -14.87
C ALA A 362 -3.91 -45.90 -14.32
N ASP A 363 -5.24 -45.71 -14.36
CA ASP A 363 -6.09 -45.06 -13.34
C ASP A 363 -5.64 -43.70 -12.79
N ASP A 364 -5.94 -42.64 -13.55
CA ASP A 364 -6.39 -41.37 -13.00
C ASP A 364 -7.40 -40.76 -13.99
N GLU A 365 -8.58 -40.37 -13.51
CA GLU A 365 -9.63 -39.71 -14.30
C GLU A 365 -9.07 -38.45 -14.97
N SER A 366 -8.75 -38.57 -16.26
CA SER A 366 -8.17 -37.49 -17.06
C SER A 366 -9.21 -36.42 -17.39
N ASP A 367 -8.88 -35.19 -17.02
CA ASP A 367 -9.42 -33.93 -17.54
C ASP A 367 -9.30 -33.89 -19.07
N SER A 368 -10.33 -34.40 -19.76
CA SER A 368 -10.46 -34.26 -21.21
C SER A 368 -10.60 -32.78 -21.54
N PRO A 369 -9.86 -32.22 -22.52
CA PRO A 369 -10.01 -30.82 -22.88
C PRO A 369 -11.47 -30.55 -23.24
N GLU A 370 -12.11 -29.67 -22.47
CA GLU A 370 -13.52 -29.36 -22.69
C GLU A 370 -13.75 -28.94 -24.15
N PRO A 371 -14.78 -29.45 -24.83
CA PRO A 371 -15.08 -29.06 -26.19
C PRO A 371 -15.28 -27.55 -26.28
N VAL A 372 -14.68 -26.92 -27.30
CA VAL A 372 -14.82 -25.48 -27.53
C VAL A 372 -15.88 -25.23 -28.61
N LYS A 373 -16.90 -24.43 -28.30
CA LYS A 373 -17.85 -23.90 -29.29
C LYS A 373 -17.48 -22.45 -29.61
N THR A 374 -17.15 -22.18 -30.88
CA THR A 374 -16.82 -20.79 -31.28
C THR A 374 -18.05 -19.89 -31.18
N PHE A 375 -19.21 -20.35 -31.64
CA PHE A 375 -20.47 -19.60 -31.59
C PHE A 375 -21.58 -20.47 -30.98
N GLN A 376 -22.30 -19.92 -30.01
CA GLN A 376 -23.57 -20.43 -29.51
C GLN A 376 -24.62 -19.32 -29.61
N PHE A 377 -25.77 -19.64 -30.20
CA PHE A 377 -26.89 -18.72 -30.37
C PHE A 377 -28.18 -19.33 -29.82
N ASP A 378 -28.73 -18.70 -28.78
CA ASP A 378 -29.90 -19.20 -28.05
C ASP A 378 -31.10 -18.27 -28.31
N ILE A 379 -32.19 -18.82 -28.86
CA ILE A 379 -33.48 -18.10 -28.96
C ILE A 379 -34.35 -18.42 -27.74
N ILE A 380 -34.38 -19.70 -27.36
CA ILE A 380 -35.02 -20.23 -26.16
C ILE A 380 -33.94 -21.01 -25.41
N PRO A 381 -33.72 -20.74 -24.12
CA PRO A 381 -32.65 -21.39 -23.36
C PRO A 381 -32.86 -22.90 -23.21
N ASP A 382 -31.75 -23.66 -23.30
CA ASP A 382 -31.75 -25.12 -23.29
C ASP A 382 -32.45 -25.73 -22.06
N LYS A 383 -32.29 -25.10 -20.88
CA LYS A 383 -32.99 -25.52 -19.65
C LYS A 383 -34.51 -25.41 -19.75
N TRP A 384 -35.04 -24.42 -20.46
CA TRP A 384 -36.50 -24.28 -20.63
C TRP A 384 -37.07 -25.35 -21.55
N MET A 385 -36.21 -25.95 -22.38
CA MET A 385 -36.51 -27.09 -23.23
C MET A 385 -36.19 -28.43 -22.56
N GLY A 386 -35.78 -28.43 -21.28
CA GLY A 386 -35.43 -29.63 -20.52
C GLY A 386 -34.12 -30.30 -20.94
N ARG A 387 -33.22 -29.58 -21.63
CA ARG A 387 -31.91 -30.08 -22.05
C ARG A 387 -30.85 -29.78 -20.99
N GLU A 388 -29.92 -30.72 -20.81
CA GLU A 388 -28.72 -30.48 -20.03
C GLU A 388 -27.78 -29.53 -20.78
N ILE A 389 -27.05 -28.72 -20.03
CA ILE A 389 -26.08 -27.79 -20.60
C ILE A 389 -24.77 -28.54 -20.77
N ASP A 390 -24.32 -28.65 -22.02
CA ASP A 390 -23.05 -29.28 -22.34
C ASP A 390 -21.91 -28.56 -21.58
N LYS A 391 -20.99 -29.34 -20.98
CA LYS A 391 -19.76 -28.80 -20.38
C LYS A 391 -18.78 -28.40 -21.49
N VAL A 392 -19.00 -27.21 -22.05
CA VAL A 392 -18.22 -26.67 -23.17
C VAL A 392 -17.77 -25.24 -22.88
N THR A 393 -16.66 -24.86 -23.51
CA THR A 393 -16.15 -23.49 -23.50
C THR A 393 -16.64 -22.73 -24.73
N ASN A 394 -17.38 -21.64 -24.51
CA ASN A 394 -17.92 -20.79 -25.56
C ASN A 394 -17.02 -19.56 -25.79
N ASN A 395 -16.74 -19.18 -27.04
CA ASN A 395 -16.09 -17.88 -27.32
C ASN A 395 -17.11 -16.76 -27.51
N PHE A 396 -18.23 -17.06 -28.18
CA PHE A 396 -19.36 -16.16 -28.35
C PHE A 396 -20.64 -16.85 -27.85
N LEU A 397 -21.28 -16.28 -26.83
CA LEU A 397 -22.53 -16.74 -26.25
C LEU A 397 -23.60 -15.67 -26.42
N LEU A 398 -24.48 -15.81 -27.43
CA LEU A 398 -25.46 -14.79 -27.79
C LEU A 398 -26.88 -15.30 -27.62
N GLY A 399 -27.72 -14.55 -26.90
CA GLY A 399 -29.12 -14.91 -26.63
C GLY A 399 -30.12 -13.84 -27.03
N LEU A 400 -31.16 -14.18 -27.77
CA LEU A 400 -32.22 -13.22 -28.12
C LEU A 400 -33.14 -12.91 -26.91
N VAL A 401 -33.43 -13.92 -26.08
CA VAL A 401 -34.21 -13.77 -24.84
C VAL A 401 -33.32 -14.09 -23.64
N ALA A 402 -32.55 -15.18 -23.72
CA ALA A 402 -31.65 -15.64 -22.69
C ALA A 402 -30.49 -16.41 -23.33
N ALA A 403 -29.34 -16.42 -22.67
CA ALA A 403 -28.18 -17.22 -23.07
C ALA A 403 -27.68 -18.05 -21.88
N ASP A 404 -27.56 -19.35 -22.07
CA ASP A 404 -27.10 -20.31 -21.05
C ASP A 404 -25.86 -21.04 -21.57
N GLY A 405 -24.73 -20.91 -20.86
CA GLY A 405 -23.46 -21.57 -21.22
C GLY A 405 -22.79 -22.21 -20.01
N TYR A 406 -21.84 -23.12 -20.23
CA TYR A 406 -21.01 -23.63 -19.13
C TYR A 406 -19.85 -22.65 -18.89
N ASN A 407 -18.81 -22.71 -19.72
CA ASN A 407 -17.68 -21.77 -19.69
C ASN A 407 -17.80 -20.71 -20.79
N LEU A 408 -17.29 -19.51 -20.54
CA LEU A 408 -17.20 -18.42 -21.54
C LEU A 408 -15.78 -17.86 -21.59
N ARG A 409 -15.13 -17.90 -22.75
CA ARG A 409 -13.84 -17.28 -23.04
C ARG A 409 -13.99 -16.29 -24.21
N GLY A 410 -14.62 -15.16 -23.96
CA GLY A 410 -14.87 -14.15 -25.00
C GLY A 410 -16.05 -13.22 -24.67
N ILE A 411 -17.06 -13.18 -25.53
CA ILE A 411 -18.19 -12.24 -25.43
C ILE A 411 -19.50 -12.99 -25.19
N GLY A 412 -20.18 -12.65 -24.09
CA GLY A 412 -21.53 -13.09 -23.76
C GLY A 412 -22.54 -11.95 -23.83
N ALA A 413 -23.64 -12.08 -24.55
CA ALA A 413 -24.69 -11.06 -24.59
C ALA A 413 -26.08 -11.67 -24.64
N GLY A 414 -27.01 -11.13 -23.86
CA GLY A 414 -28.41 -11.55 -23.87
C GLY A 414 -29.37 -10.42 -23.53
N PHE A 415 -30.56 -10.36 -24.14
CA PHE A 415 -31.53 -9.32 -23.76
C PHE A 415 -32.07 -9.53 -22.34
N GLY A 416 -32.57 -10.72 -22.01
CA GLY A 416 -33.09 -11.03 -20.67
C GLY A 416 -31.98 -11.38 -19.69
N TYR A 417 -31.32 -12.51 -19.89
CA TYR A 417 -30.21 -12.91 -19.01
C TYR A 417 -29.05 -13.60 -19.74
N VAL A 418 -27.90 -13.61 -19.08
CA VAL A 418 -26.76 -14.48 -19.43
C VAL A 418 -26.36 -15.27 -18.18
N MET A 419 -26.39 -16.59 -18.24
CA MET A 419 -25.92 -17.46 -17.16
C MET A 419 -24.78 -18.35 -17.63
N ASN A 420 -23.69 -18.35 -16.87
CA ASN A 420 -22.57 -19.27 -17.04
C ASN A 420 -22.45 -20.18 -15.81
N TYR A 421 -22.52 -21.49 -16.00
CA TYR A 421 -22.44 -22.48 -14.92
C TYR A 421 -21.01 -22.83 -14.49
N GLY A 422 -20.03 -22.45 -15.31
CA GLY A 422 -18.61 -22.52 -15.02
C GLY A 422 -17.96 -21.13 -15.02
N ASP A 423 -16.71 -21.06 -15.47
CA ASP A 423 -15.87 -19.88 -15.44
C ASP A 423 -16.12 -18.94 -16.63
N VAL A 424 -15.95 -17.65 -16.39
CA VAL A 424 -16.01 -16.59 -17.41
C VAL A 424 -14.67 -15.87 -17.47
N MET A 425 -14.06 -15.84 -18.65
CA MET A 425 -12.90 -15.02 -19.00
C MET A 425 -13.27 -14.13 -20.19
N GLY A 426 -13.60 -12.87 -19.95
CA GLY A 426 -14.00 -11.95 -21.02
C GLY A 426 -15.08 -10.96 -20.61
N VAL A 427 -15.97 -10.62 -21.53
CA VAL A 427 -17.01 -9.62 -21.35
C VAL A 427 -18.38 -10.28 -21.42
N GLN A 428 -19.25 -10.03 -20.45
CA GLN A 428 -20.65 -10.43 -20.54
C GLN A 428 -21.61 -9.30 -20.18
N GLY A 429 -22.76 -9.25 -20.85
CA GLY A 429 -23.77 -8.21 -20.67
C GLY A 429 -25.20 -8.69 -20.86
N ALA A 430 -26.14 -8.20 -20.04
CA ALA A 430 -27.57 -8.41 -20.27
C ALA A 430 -28.46 -7.23 -19.82
N LEU A 431 -29.67 -7.05 -20.38
CA LEU A 431 -30.56 -6.01 -19.84
C LEU A 431 -31.20 -6.44 -18.51
N GLY A 432 -31.58 -7.71 -18.34
CA GLY A 432 -32.09 -8.21 -17.07
C GLY A 432 -30.97 -8.48 -16.08
N PHE A 433 -30.35 -9.65 -16.13
CA PHE A 433 -29.31 -10.01 -15.18
C PHE A 433 -28.22 -10.91 -15.78
N THR A 434 -27.07 -10.95 -15.12
CA THR A 434 -26.01 -11.90 -15.46
C THR A 434 -25.63 -12.72 -14.24
N LYS A 435 -25.34 -14.01 -14.43
CA LYS A 435 -24.92 -14.93 -13.37
C LYS A 435 -23.71 -15.75 -13.80
N VAL A 436 -22.73 -15.88 -12.91
CA VAL A 436 -21.60 -16.80 -13.05
C VAL A 436 -21.49 -17.67 -11.82
N SER A 437 -21.52 -18.99 -12.00
CA SER A 437 -21.32 -19.94 -10.90
C SER A 437 -19.83 -20.20 -10.62
N GLY A 438 -18.98 -20.15 -11.64
CA GLY A 438 -17.52 -20.22 -11.51
C GLY A 438 -16.86 -18.87 -11.25
N LYS A 439 -15.55 -18.79 -11.50
CA LYS A 439 -14.75 -17.57 -11.40
C LYS A 439 -15.03 -16.62 -12.56
N LEU A 440 -15.05 -15.32 -12.30
CA LEU A 440 -15.12 -14.30 -13.35
C LEU A 440 -13.80 -13.54 -13.45
N THR A 441 -13.20 -13.52 -14.63
CA THR A 441 -12.07 -12.67 -15.01
C THR A 441 -12.47 -11.78 -16.18
N GLY A 442 -12.70 -10.49 -15.94
CA GLY A 442 -13.07 -9.55 -17.00
C GLY A 442 -14.22 -8.60 -16.63
N VAL A 443 -15.18 -8.40 -17.53
CA VAL A 443 -16.24 -7.39 -17.38
C VAL A 443 -17.62 -8.04 -17.32
N GLN A 444 -18.43 -7.66 -16.34
CA GLN A 444 -19.82 -8.09 -16.20
C GLN A 444 -20.75 -6.88 -16.11
N GLY A 445 -21.74 -6.80 -17.00
CA GLY A 445 -22.67 -5.68 -17.09
C GLY A 445 -24.13 -6.10 -17.04
N SER A 446 -24.98 -5.36 -16.34
CA SER A 446 -26.44 -5.48 -16.52
C SER A 446 -27.22 -4.22 -16.17
N VAL A 447 -28.54 -4.18 -16.41
CA VAL A 447 -29.41 -3.17 -15.78
C VAL A 447 -29.94 -3.65 -14.43
N GLY A 448 -30.40 -4.90 -14.34
CA GLY A 448 -30.97 -5.46 -13.11
C GLY A 448 -29.92 -5.86 -12.08
N PHE A 449 -29.30 -7.04 -12.21
CA PHE A 449 -28.28 -7.48 -11.26
C PHE A 449 -27.20 -8.33 -11.89
N ASN A 450 -25.99 -8.26 -11.32
CA ASN A 450 -24.88 -9.14 -11.64
C ASN A 450 -24.60 -10.02 -10.42
N MET A 451 -24.47 -11.32 -10.65
CA MET A 451 -24.14 -12.29 -9.61
C MET A 451 -22.92 -13.12 -10.00
N ALA A 452 -21.97 -13.25 -9.09
CA ALA A 452 -20.89 -14.23 -9.17
C ALA A 452 -20.86 -15.05 -7.88
N GLU A 453 -21.00 -16.37 -8.00
CA GLU A 453 -21.01 -17.28 -6.85
C GLU A 453 -19.58 -17.64 -6.37
N SER A 454 -18.55 -17.27 -7.15
CA SER A 454 -17.14 -17.45 -6.83
C SER A 454 -16.37 -16.11 -6.86
N ASP A 455 -15.06 -16.17 -7.05
CA ASP A 455 -14.18 -15.01 -7.08
C ASP A 455 -14.33 -14.20 -8.38
N VAL A 456 -14.18 -12.88 -8.25
CA VAL A 456 -14.20 -11.92 -9.35
C VAL A 456 -12.87 -11.18 -9.43
N LEU A 457 -12.23 -11.23 -10.60
CA LEU A 457 -11.11 -10.39 -11.00
C LEU A 457 -11.54 -9.50 -12.18
N GLY A 458 -11.83 -8.23 -11.93
CA GLY A 458 -12.20 -7.30 -12.99
C GLY A 458 -13.27 -6.28 -12.61
N VAL A 459 -14.18 -5.99 -13.53
CA VAL A 459 -15.15 -4.89 -13.41
C VAL A 459 -16.58 -5.41 -13.47
N GLN A 460 -17.40 -5.07 -12.49
CA GLN A 460 -18.84 -5.28 -12.53
C GLN A 460 -19.58 -3.94 -12.52
N GLY A 461 -20.56 -3.78 -13.41
CA GLY A 461 -21.37 -2.56 -13.55
C GLY A 461 -22.86 -2.89 -13.66
N THR A 462 -23.69 -2.25 -12.85
CA THR A 462 -25.15 -2.43 -12.96
C THR A 462 -25.96 -1.22 -12.45
N ALA A 463 -27.23 -1.12 -12.83
CA ALA A 463 -28.13 -0.14 -12.21
C ALA A 463 -28.72 -0.67 -10.89
N GLY A 464 -28.99 -1.98 -10.77
CA GLY A 464 -29.47 -2.56 -9.52
C GLY A 464 -28.34 -3.03 -8.60
N LEU A 465 -28.05 -4.33 -8.61
CA LEU A 465 -27.21 -4.98 -7.57
C LEU A 465 -26.03 -5.76 -8.15
N ASN A 466 -24.82 -5.57 -7.62
CA ASN A 466 -23.71 -6.50 -7.81
C ASN A 466 -23.56 -7.39 -6.57
N ILE A 467 -23.54 -8.71 -6.75
CA ILE A 467 -23.37 -9.69 -5.67
C ILE A 467 -22.20 -10.62 -6.01
N VAL A 468 -21.24 -10.71 -5.10
CA VAL A 468 -20.10 -11.63 -5.18
C VAL A 468 -20.03 -12.45 -3.90
N SER A 469 -20.19 -13.77 -4.02
CA SER A 469 -20.06 -14.69 -2.88
C SER A 469 -18.61 -14.98 -2.50
N GLY A 470 -17.68 -14.82 -3.45
CA GLY A 470 -16.24 -14.95 -3.24
C GLY A 470 -15.52 -13.64 -2.89
N ASN A 471 -14.24 -13.59 -3.26
CA ASN A 471 -13.41 -12.40 -3.18
C ASN A 471 -13.60 -11.55 -4.44
N LEU A 472 -13.49 -10.24 -4.29
CA LEU A 472 -13.46 -9.27 -5.40
C LEU A 472 -12.08 -8.62 -5.47
N THR A 473 -11.42 -8.71 -6.62
CA THR A 473 -10.27 -7.88 -6.97
C THR A 473 -10.62 -7.04 -8.20
N GLY A 474 -10.71 -5.72 -8.05
CA GLY A 474 -11.08 -4.81 -9.13
C GLY A 474 -12.16 -3.79 -8.76
N VAL A 475 -13.14 -3.57 -9.62
CA VAL A 475 -14.14 -2.50 -9.48
C VAL A 475 -15.56 -3.05 -9.50
N GLN A 476 -16.37 -2.63 -8.54
CA GLN A 476 -17.81 -2.88 -8.49
C GLN A 476 -18.57 -1.54 -8.45
N GLY A 477 -19.36 -1.28 -9.49
CA GLY A 477 -20.18 -0.07 -9.63
C GLY A 477 -21.66 -0.43 -9.71
N ALA A 478 -22.49 0.15 -8.85
CA ALA A 478 -23.94 -0.02 -8.86
C ALA A 478 -24.67 1.31 -8.59
N ALA A 479 -25.82 1.55 -9.23
CA ALA A 479 -26.70 2.63 -8.75
C ALA A 479 -27.46 2.22 -7.48
N GLY A 480 -27.78 0.92 -7.33
CA GLY A 480 -28.35 0.35 -6.10
C GLY A 480 -27.27 0.01 -5.07
N ALA A 481 -26.80 -1.24 -5.04
CA ALA A 481 -25.88 -1.72 -4.01
C ALA A 481 -24.84 -2.71 -4.53
N ASN A 482 -23.69 -2.74 -3.86
CA ASN A 482 -22.65 -3.75 -4.06
C ASN A 482 -22.52 -4.63 -2.81
N TRP A 483 -22.42 -5.93 -3.01
CA TRP A 483 -22.23 -6.92 -1.95
C TRP A 483 -21.09 -7.87 -2.29
N ALA A 484 -20.08 -7.92 -1.43
CA ALA A 484 -19.03 -8.93 -1.47
C ALA A 484 -19.01 -9.70 -0.14
N SER A 485 -19.22 -11.02 -0.18
CA SER A 485 -19.32 -11.83 1.04
C SER A 485 -17.95 -12.12 1.69
N LYS A 486 -16.85 -12.03 0.92
CA LYS A 486 -15.48 -12.16 1.44
C LYS A 486 -14.71 -10.84 1.29
N ASN A 487 -13.46 -10.90 0.84
CA ASN A 487 -12.55 -9.77 0.79
C ASN A 487 -12.75 -8.95 -0.49
N VAL A 488 -12.51 -7.65 -0.39
CA VAL A 488 -12.48 -6.73 -1.52
C VAL A 488 -11.11 -6.08 -1.60
N ARG A 489 -10.45 -6.20 -2.76
CA ARG A 489 -9.24 -5.45 -3.11
C ARG A 489 -9.54 -4.57 -4.32
N GLY A 490 -9.83 -3.29 -4.10
CA GLY A 490 -10.15 -2.34 -5.16
C GLY A 490 -11.24 -1.34 -4.79
N ILE A 491 -12.15 -1.05 -5.72
CA ILE A 491 -13.15 0.02 -5.58
C ILE A 491 -14.56 -0.55 -5.56
N GLN A 492 -15.35 -0.20 -4.55
CA GLN A 492 -16.80 -0.41 -4.51
C GLN A 492 -17.50 0.95 -4.48
N SER A 493 -18.33 1.22 -5.50
CA SER A 493 -19.12 2.45 -5.57
C SER A 493 -20.59 2.12 -5.78
N ALA A 494 -21.43 2.57 -4.85
CA ALA A 494 -22.87 2.32 -4.87
C ALA A 494 -23.66 3.58 -4.56
N GLY A 495 -24.80 3.79 -5.23
CA GLY A 495 -25.71 4.89 -4.89
C GLY A 495 -26.35 4.74 -3.50
N ALA A 496 -26.62 3.51 -3.04
CA ALA A 496 -27.20 3.26 -1.72
C ALA A 496 -26.20 2.63 -0.74
N PHE A 497 -25.75 1.39 -1.00
CA PHE A 497 -25.03 0.60 -0.01
C PHE A 497 -23.87 -0.21 -0.60
N ASN A 498 -22.72 -0.18 0.08
CA ASN A 498 -21.61 -1.10 -0.17
C ASN A 498 -21.39 -1.99 1.05
N TYR A 499 -21.25 -3.30 0.82
CA TYR A 499 -20.94 -4.30 1.85
C TYR A 499 -19.72 -5.16 1.51
N THR A 500 -18.87 -5.36 2.51
CA THR A 500 -17.78 -6.33 2.51
C THR A 500 -17.86 -7.20 3.76
N GLY A 501 -18.01 -8.52 3.58
CA GLY A 501 -18.09 -9.47 4.69
C GLY A 501 -16.74 -9.81 5.32
N GLY A 502 -15.66 -9.74 4.55
CA GLY A 502 -14.27 -9.87 5.00
C GLY A 502 -13.57 -8.51 5.10
N ASP A 503 -12.33 -8.45 4.62
CA ASP A 503 -11.48 -7.26 4.66
C ASP A 503 -11.62 -6.42 3.38
N LEU A 504 -11.60 -5.09 3.55
CA LEU A 504 -11.52 -4.12 2.46
C LEU A 504 -10.11 -3.54 2.35
N HIS A 505 -9.49 -3.74 1.19
CA HIS A 505 -8.23 -3.10 0.78
C HIS A 505 -8.49 -2.19 -0.43
N GLY A 506 -8.84 -0.93 -0.17
CA GLY A 506 -9.15 0.03 -1.24
C GLY A 506 -10.17 1.09 -0.88
N VAL A 507 -11.11 1.38 -1.79
CA VAL A 507 -12.06 2.50 -1.64
C VAL A 507 -13.50 1.99 -1.65
N GLN A 508 -14.31 2.48 -0.71
CA GLN A 508 -15.76 2.32 -0.69
C GLN A 508 -16.44 3.69 -0.71
N ALA A 509 -17.30 3.93 -1.70
CA ALA A 509 -18.00 5.20 -1.85
C ALA A 509 -19.51 4.97 -2.07
N GLY A 510 -20.34 5.60 -1.23
CA GLY A 510 -21.80 5.45 -1.29
C GLY A 510 -22.48 6.07 -0.08
N VAL A 511 -23.81 6.03 -0.01
CA VAL A 511 -24.53 6.60 1.14
C VAL A 511 -24.18 5.85 2.42
N ILE A 512 -24.15 4.51 2.37
CA ILE A 512 -23.75 3.66 3.48
C ILE A 512 -22.63 2.73 3.02
N ASN A 513 -21.51 2.70 3.74
CA ASN A 513 -20.38 1.80 3.49
C ASN A 513 -20.13 0.93 4.73
N TRP A 514 -20.10 -0.39 4.56
CA TRP A 514 -19.91 -1.30 5.69
C TRP A 514 -18.91 -2.41 5.36
N THR A 515 -17.86 -2.50 6.17
CA THR A 515 -16.87 -3.59 6.14
C THR A 515 -16.93 -4.31 7.48
N ARG A 516 -17.25 -5.62 7.47
CA ARG A 516 -17.33 -6.41 8.71
C ARG A 516 -15.94 -6.75 9.26
N GLY A 517 -14.98 -7.04 8.38
CA GLY A 517 -13.58 -7.28 8.73
C GLY A 517 -12.77 -5.98 8.83
N GLY A 518 -11.49 -6.06 8.46
CA GLY A 518 -10.56 -4.96 8.52
C GLY A 518 -10.69 -3.96 7.38
N LEU A 519 -10.50 -2.67 7.69
CA LEU A 519 -10.49 -1.59 6.71
C LEU A 519 -9.05 -1.09 6.50
N THR A 520 -8.52 -1.26 5.29
CA THR A 520 -7.25 -0.67 4.84
C THR A 520 -7.52 0.16 3.59
N GLY A 521 -7.71 1.47 3.76
CA GLY A 521 -8.05 2.38 2.66
C GLY A 521 -9.04 3.45 3.08
N VAL A 522 -9.96 3.84 2.18
CA VAL A 522 -10.87 4.98 2.38
C VAL A 522 -12.34 4.57 2.25
N GLN A 523 -13.17 4.96 3.21
CA GLN A 523 -14.63 4.96 3.07
C GLN A 523 -15.13 6.39 2.98
N ALA A 524 -15.98 6.69 2.01
CA ALA A 524 -16.60 8.01 1.84
C ALA A 524 -18.12 7.87 1.68
N GLY A 525 -18.88 8.44 2.61
CA GLY A 525 -20.32 8.26 2.65
C GLY A 525 -21.02 9.01 3.77
N VAL A 526 -22.35 8.90 3.86
CA VAL A 526 -23.10 9.47 4.99
C VAL A 526 -22.81 8.66 6.26
N ILE A 527 -22.82 7.33 6.14
CA ILE A 527 -22.53 6.40 7.23
C ILE A 527 -21.42 5.44 6.80
N ASN A 528 -20.35 5.36 7.59
CA ASN A 528 -19.23 4.44 7.36
C ASN A 528 -19.05 3.51 8.56
N GLY A 529 -18.83 2.22 8.30
CA GLY A 529 -18.68 1.17 9.31
C GLY A 529 -17.52 0.22 9.02
N SER A 530 -16.70 -0.08 10.04
CA SER A 530 -15.58 -1.02 9.96
C SER A 530 -15.42 -1.89 11.22
N GLY A 531 -14.83 -3.08 11.04
CA GLY A 531 -14.49 -4.04 12.10
C GLY A 531 -13.26 -3.66 12.93
N GLU A 532 -12.61 -4.67 13.53
CA GLU A 532 -11.53 -4.48 14.51
C GLU A 532 -10.13 -4.32 13.89
N ASP A 533 -9.95 -4.73 12.63
CA ASP A 533 -8.63 -4.79 11.98
C ASP A 533 -8.40 -3.66 10.95
N GLY A 534 -7.13 -3.47 10.55
CA GLY A 534 -6.73 -2.50 9.51
C GLY A 534 -6.23 -1.13 10.00
N ALA A 535 -6.16 -0.17 9.08
CA ALA A 535 -5.83 1.23 9.31
C ALA A 535 -6.38 2.06 8.15
N GLY A 536 -7.62 2.54 8.28
CA GLY A 536 -8.33 3.26 7.22
C GLY A 536 -8.79 4.65 7.62
N VAL A 537 -9.18 5.42 6.62
CA VAL A 537 -9.81 6.74 6.76
C VAL A 537 -11.30 6.60 6.47
N GLN A 538 -12.14 7.17 7.32
CA GLN A 538 -13.58 7.23 7.11
C GLN A 538 -14.01 8.69 7.00
N LEU A 539 -14.59 9.09 5.88
CA LEU A 539 -15.08 10.44 5.60
C LEU A 539 -16.61 10.40 5.56
N GLY A 540 -17.29 11.01 6.53
CA GLY A 540 -18.75 10.97 6.54
C GLY A 540 -19.45 11.74 7.63
N VAL A 541 -20.77 11.65 7.67
CA VAL A 541 -21.54 12.27 8.77
C VAL A 541 -21.39 11.44 10.04
N ILE A 542 -21.54 10.12 9.91
CA ILE A 542 -21.41 9.16 11.00
C ILE A 542 -20.35 8.14 10.63
N ASN A 543 -19.31 8.04 11.45
CA ASN A 543 -18.26 7.04 11.31
C ASN A 543 -18.29 6.09 12.50
N ILE A 544 -18.29 4.79 12.24
CA ILE A 544 -18.29 3.73 13.26
C ILE A 544 -17.10 2.82 12.98
N SER A 545 -16.24 2.61 13.98
CA SER A 545 -15.11 1.68 13.86
C SER A 545 -14.85 0.95 15.16
N ARG A 546 -14.55 -0.35 15.07
CA ARG A 546 -14.08 -1.11 16.24
C ARG A 546 -12.56 -1.09 16.38
N ASN A 547 -11.86 -0.39 15.49
CA ASN A 547 -10.41 -0.27 15.44
C ASN A 547 -9.95 1.13 15.85
N GLU A 548 -9.09 1.21 16.87
CA GLU A 548 -8.55 2.46 17.40
C GLU A 548 -7.63 3.23 16.43
N LYS A 549 -7.09 2.55 15.41
CA LYS A 549 -6.17 3.12 14.41
C LYS A 549 -6.88 3.81 13.24
N THR A 550 -8.19 3.66 13.15
CA THR A 550 -9.01 4.33 12.13
C THR A 550 -8.93 5.84 12.31
N VAL A 551 -8.88 6.58 11.20
CA VAL A 551 -8.96 8.04 11.20
C VAL A 551 -10.37 8.44 10.74
N PRO A 552 -11.29 8.73 11.68
CA PRO A 552 -12.65 9.12 11.34
C PRO A 552 -12.73 10.64 11.23
N ILE A 553 -13.09 11.15 10.05
CA ILE A 553 -13.36 12.56 9.81
C ILE A 553 -14.85 12.68 9.53
N GLY A 554 -15.58 13.30 10.46
CA GLY A 554 -17.02 13.40 10.34
C GLY A 554 -17.69 14.24 11.40
N VAL A 555 -19.02 14.26 11.41
CA VAL A 555 -19.79 15.00 12.41
C VAL A 555 -19.78 14.24 13.74
N LEU A 556 -20.05 12.93 13.67
CA LEU A 556 -20.03 12.02 14.81
C LEU A 556 -19.17 10.79 14.51
N ASN A 557 -18.21 10.51 15.39
CA ASN A 557 -17.28 9.40 15.25
C ASN A 557 -17.33 8.48 16.47
N PHE A 558 -17.76 7.24 16.26
CA PHE A 558 -17.84 6.21 17.30
C PHE A 558 -16.73 5.18 17.08
N VAL A 559 -15.59 5.39 17.75
CA VAL A 559 -14.45 4.48 17.68
C VAL A 559 -14.27 3.74 19.01
N LYS A 560 -14.14 2.41 18.98
CA LYS A 560 -13.85 1.60 20.17
C LYS A 560 -12.53 2.04 20.80
N GLY A 561 -12.56 2.45 22.07
CA GLY A 561 -11.39 2.98 22.76
C GLY A 561 -10.98 4.40 22.34
N GLY A 562 -11.77 5.06 21.48
CA GLY A 562 -11.55 6.42 21.03
C GLY A 562 -12.09 7.49 21.98
N ILE A 563 -12.07 8.73 21.52
CA ILE A 563 -12.54 9.89 22.28
C ILE A 563 -14.07 9.97 22.16
N PHE A 564 -14.74 10.00 23.30
CA PHE A 564 -16.13 10.44 23.43
C PHE A 564 -16.20 11.28 24.70
N SER A 565 -16.10 12.61 24.56
CA SER A 565 -15.95 13.50 25.71
C SER A 565 -16.86 14.73 25.59
N PRO A 566 -17.97 14.74 26.33
CA PRO A 566 -18.74 15.95 26.58
C PRO A 566 -17.93 16.93 27.42
N SER A 567 -18.10 18.22 27.18
CA SER A 567 -17.35 19.27 27.86
C SER A 567 -18.18 20.53 28.03
N VAL A 568 -17.86 21.29 29.08
CA VAL A 568 -18.40 22.61 29.35
C VAL A 568 -17.24 23.55 29.63
N TRP A 569 -17.21 24.71 28.97
CA TRP A 569 -16.15 25.70 29.19
C TRP A 569 -16.66 27.12 29.05
N VAL A 570 -15.90 28.04 29.63
CA VAL A 570 -16.08 29.49 29.46
C VAL A 570 -14.89 30.05 28.70
N ASP A 571 -15.14 31.07 27.87
CA ASP A 571 -14.11 31.82 27.15
C ASP A 571 -14.12 33.30 27.53
N ASP A 572 -13.09 34.03 27.11
CA ASP A 572 -12.87 35.45 27.35
C ASP A 572 -13.92 36.38 26.69
N MET A 573 -14.61 35.87 25.66
CA MET A 573 -15.81 36.47 25.07
C MET A 573 -17.07 36.29 25.93
N SER A 574 -16.94 35.67 27.11
CA SER A 574 -18.03 35.40 28.06
C SER A 574 -19.09 34.42 27.54
N PHE A 575 -18.76 33.58 26.55
CA PHE A 575 -19.65 32.47 26.20
C PHE A 575 -19.48 31.34 27.21
N MET A 576 -20.60 30.86 27.74
CA MET A 576 -20.66 29.54 28.36
C MET A 576 -20.98 28.53 27.26
N ASN A 577 -20.07 27.59 27.04
CA ASN A 577 -20.11 26.65 25.94
C ASN A 577 -20.35 25.23 26.44
N VAL A 578 -21.14 24.48 25.69
CA VAL A 578 -21.24 23.04 25.75
C VAL A 578 -20.69 22.46 24.46
N GLY A 579 -19.96 21.34 24.54
CA GLY A 579 -19.44 20.69 23.35
C GLY A 579 -19.17 19.22 23.52
N LEU A 580 -19.09 18.53 22.40
CA LEU A 580 -18.88 17.10 22.31
C LEU A 580 -17.70 16.81 21.38
N LYS A 581 -16.67 16.15 21.91
CA LYS A 581 -15.57 15.59 21.12
C LYS A 581 -15.86 14.12 20.82
N THR A 582 -15.77 13.73 19.55
CA THR A 582 -15.92 12.33 19.12
C THR A 582 -14.83 11.96 18.12
N GLY A 583 -14.14 10.83 18.30
CA GLY A 583 -12.97 10.53 17.47
C GLY A 583 -12.27 9.22 17.79
N SER A 584 -11.15 8.99 17.11
CA SER A 584 -10.18 7.96 17.50
C SER A 584 -9.32 8.45 18.66
N LYS A 585 -8.26 7.71 19.00
CA LYS A 585 -7.34 8.09 20.09
C LYS A 585 -6.56 9.38 19.84
N TYR A 586 -6.32 9.72 18.57
CA TYR A 586 -5.44 10.81 18.18
C TYR A 586 -6.13 11.90 17.38
N VAL A 587 -7.25 11.59 16.72
CA VAL A 587 -7.98 12.54 15.86
C VAL A 587 -9.43 12.58 16.30
N TYR A 588 -9.98 13.79 16.46
CA TYR A 588 -11.36 13.98 16.84
C TYR A 588 -12.05 15.07 16.03
N SER A 589 -13.37 14.96 15.97
CA SER A 589 -14.27 16.04 15.60
C SER A 589 -14.85 16.65 16.87
N ILE A 590 -15.07 17.95 16.84
CA ILE A 590 -15.72 18.68 17.93
C ILE A 590 -16.93 19.44 17.41
N LEU A 591 -18.03 19.33 18.13
CA LEU A 591 -19.22 20.15 17.96
C LEU A 591 -19.44 20.95 19.23
N SER A 592 -19.85 22.21 19.10
CA SER A 592 -20.10 23.07 20.24
C SER A 592 -21.19 24.09 19.98
N ALA A 593 -21.87 24.46 21.06
CA ALA A 593 -22.78 25.58 21.11
C ALA A 593 -22.56 26.34 22.41
N GLY A 594 -22.69 27.66 22.40
CA GLY A 594 -22.54 28.48 23.58
C GLY A 594 -23.46 29.68 23.56
N VAL A 595 -23.74 30.21 24.75
CA VAL A 595 -24.59 31.39 24.94
C VAL A 595 -23.88 32.39 25.83
N GLN A 596 -24.14 33.67 25.60
CA GLN A 596 -23.63 34.77 26.39
C GLN A 596 -24.74 35.26 27.35
N GLU A 597 -24.65 34.94 28.65
CA GLU A 597 -25.56 35.45 29.70
C GLU A 597 -24.75 35.90 30.94
N ILE A 598 -25.00 37.10 31.49
CA ILE A 598 -24.55 37.51 32.83
C ILE A 598 -25.65 38.37 33.49
N PRO A 599 -26.23 37.92 34.62
CA PRO A 599 -25.87 38.54 35.90
C PRO A 599 -25.77 37.57 37.10
N ILE A 600 -24.67 37.68 37.87
CA ILE A 600 -24.61 37.25 39.27
C ILE A 600 -24.54 38.51 40.14
N GLY A 601 -25.65 38.87 40.79
CA GLY A 601 -25.68 39.68 42.02
C GLY A 601 -25.84 41.21 41.85
N ASP A 602 -26.94 41.74 42.39
CA ASP A 602 -27.29 43.15 42.46
C ASP A 602 -26.26 44.05 43.17
N ASN A 603 -26.25 45.32 42.72
CA ASN A 603 -25.56 46.50 43.28
C ASN A 603 -24.14 46.76 42.79
N HIS A 604 -23.99 47.22 41.55
CA HIS A 604 -23.44 48.55 41.24
C HIS A 604 -23.67 48.83 39.75
N LYS A 605 -24.63 49.73 39.47
CA LYS A 605 -24.72 50.38 38.16
C LYS A 605 -23.48 51.25 38.00
N ILE A 606 -22.46 50.75 37.31
CA ILE A 606 -21.53 51.64 36.59
C ILE A 606 -22.18 51.85 35.23
N ALA A 607 -22.80 53.02 35.09
CA ALA A 607 -23.32 53.50 33.83
C ALA A 607 -22.16 53.64 32.84
N LEU A 608 -22.12 52.74 31.87
CA LEU A 608 -21.64 53.05 30.53
C LEU A 608 -22.80 52.80 29.59
N ASP A 609 -23.37 53.92 29.17
CA ASP A 609 -24.28 54.14 28.07
C ASP A 609 -23.85 53.36 26.82
N ARG A 610 -24.55 52.24 26.54
CA ARG A 610 -24.92 51.77 25.19
C ARG A 610 -25.90 50.60 25.25
N ASP A 611 -27.05 50.83 24.66
CA ASP A 611 -28.12 49.88 24.34
C ASP A 611 -27.64 48.67 23.51
N ILE A 612 -27.06 47.65 24.14
CA ILE A 612 -26.89 46.33 23.52
C ILE A 612 -27.15 45.23 24.56
N GLU A 613 -28.43 44.96 24.84
CA GLU A 613 -28.90 43.70 25.47
C GLU A 613 -28.92 42.56 24.42
N ASP A 614 -27.80 42.33 23.75
CA ASP A 614 -27.73 41.28 22.72
C ASP A 614 -27.44 39.93 23.38
N ASN A 615 -28.45 39.07 23.44
CA ASN A 615 -28.25 37.67 23.79
C ASN A 615 -27.54 36.98 22.62
N LEU A 616 -26.23 36.77 22.71
CA LEU A 616 -25.47 36.11 21.66
C LEU A 616 -25.44 34.60 21.84
N MET A 617 -25.59 33.88 20.73
CA MET A 617 -25.33 32.45 20.62
C MET A 617 -24.17 32.22 19.67
N ILE A 618 -23.34 31.23 19.98
CA ILE A 618 -22.26 30.76 19.11
C ILE A 618 -22.44 29.27 18.86
N TYR A 619 -22.24 28.81 17.63
CA TYR A 619 -22.16 27.38 17.31
C TYR A 619 -20.93 27.14 16.45
N ARG A 620 -20.17 26.08 16.76
CA ARG A 620 -18.92 25.76 16.06
C ARG A 620 -18.78 24.27 15.83
N ALA A 621 -18.21 23.91 14.70
CA ALA A 621 -17.79 22.54 14.39
C ALA A 621 -16.33 22.55 13.93
N GLY A 622 -15.59 21.50 14.22
CA GLY A 622 -14.17 21.46 13.90
C GLY A 622 -13.52 20.10 14.02
N LEU A 623 -12.22 20.10 13.77
CA LEU A 623 -11.36 18.93 13.80
C LEU A 623 -10.13 19.24 14.66
N GLY A 624 -9.63 18.22 15.34
CA GLY A 624 -8.47 18.35 16.21
C GLY A 624 -7.67 17.08 16.35
N VAL A 625 -6.49 17.27 16.92
CA VAL A 625 -5.59 16.19 17.33
C VAL A 625 -5.41 16.21 18.83
N GLU A 626 -5.45 15.03 19.46
CA GLU A 626 -5.12 14.83 20.88
C GLU A 626 -3.77 14.10 20.98
N LEU A 627 -2.86 14.68 21.77
CA LEU A 627 -1.60 14.07 22.18
C LEU A 627 -1.77 13.60 23.63
N PRO A 628 -2.08 12.31 23.86
CA PRO A 628 -2.22 11.77 25.21
C PRO A 628 -0.85 11.54 25.85
N LEU A 629 -0.53 12.29 26.90
CA LEU A 629 0.71 12.21 27.69
C LEU A 629 0.40 11.64 29.09
N GLY A 630 -0.23 10.47 29.14
CA GLY A 630 -0.67 9.83 30.37
C GLY A 630 -1.90 10.53 30.99
N PRO A 631 -1.83 11.07 32.22
CA PRO A 631 -2.92 11.84 32.80
C PRO A 631 -3.07 13.24 32.19
N VAL A 632 -2.02 13.74 31.52
CA VAL A 632 -2.03 15.02 30.81
C VAL A 632 -2.41 14.78 29.35
N PHE A 633 -3.17 15.69 28.77
CA PHE A 633 -3.41 15.72 27.34
C PHE A 633 -3.14 17.12 26.78
N VAL A 634 -2.64 17.17 25.56
CA VAL A 634 -2.48 18.40 24.79
C VAL A 634 -3.29 18.26 23.51
N ASN A 635 -4.15 19.23 23.24
CA ASN A 635 -4.96 19.23 22.04
C ASN A 635 -4.64 20.43 21.17
N LEU A 636 -4.67 20.23 19.85
CA LEU A 636 -4.67 21.29 18.86
C LEU A 636 -5.91 21.09 17.99
N ASP A 637 -6.82 22.07 17.96
CA ASP A 637 -8.01 22.01 17.13
C ASP A 637 -8.31 23.30 16.38
N VAL A 638 -9.01 23.16 15.27
CA VAL A 638 -9.55 24.26 14.48
C VAL A 638 -11.04 24.06 14.34
N MET A 639 -11.80 25.10 14.67
CA MET A 639 -13.25 25.13 14.57
C MET A 639 -13.70 26.31 13.72
N SER A 640 -14.82 26.15 13.05
CA SER A 640 -15.50 27.21 12.34
C SER A 640 -16.97 27.23 12.73
N GLY A 641 -17.57 28.41 12.71
CA GLY A 641 -18.94 28.59 13.17
C GLY A 641 -19.50 29.95 12.85
N SER A 642 -20.63 30.23 13.47
CA SER A 642 -21.21 31.57 13.45
C SER A 642 -21.67 32.01 14.83
N ILE A 643 -21.73 33.32 14.98
CA ILE A 643 -22.33 34.03 16.09
C ILE A 643 -23.69 34.56 15.57
N ILE A 644 -24.72 34.43 16.40
CA ILE A 644 -26.09 34.87 16.13
C ILE A 644 -26.56 35.75 17.29
N ASN A 645 -27.27 36.82 16.97
CA ASN A 645 -28.01 37.61 17.96
C ASN A 645 -29.43 37.05 18.13
N LEU A 646 -29.74 36.46 19.30
CA LEU A 646 -31.06 35.93 19.64
C LEU A 646 -32.11 37.03 19.82
N SER A 647 -31.72 38.22 20.28
CA SER A 647 -32.64 39.35 20.47
C SER A 647 -33.24 39.79 19.13
N ALA A 648 -32.46 39.72 18.04
CA ALA A 648 -32.91 39.99 16.67
C ALA A 648 -33.86 38.91 16.09
N LEU A 649 -33.90 37.70 16.68
CA LEU A 649 -34.82 36.63 16.26
C LEU A 649 -36.21 36.76 16.89
N ARG A 650 -36.38 37.63 17.90
CA ARG A 650 -37.56 37.70 18.76
C ARG A 650 -38.45 38.92 18.50
N ASP A 651 -38.02 39.86 17.65
CA ASP A 651 -38.80 41.06 17.32
C ASP A 651 -39.77 40.78 16.16
N GLU A 652 -41.06 40.69 16.48
CA GLU A 652 -42.16 40.52 15.50
C GLU A 652 -42.44 41.81 14.69
N ARG A 653 -41.75 42.92 14.96
CA ARG A 653 -41.96 44.20 14.24
C ARG A 653 -41.20 44.35 12.92
N TYR A 654 -40.54 43.28 12.45
CA TYR A 654 -39.70 43.31 11.25
C TYR A 654 -40.28 42.42 10.14
N ASP A 655 -41.45 42.82 9.64
CA ASP A 655 -42.25 42.13 8.62
C ASP A 655 -41.78 42.46 7.19
N ASP A 656 -40.46 42.42 6.96
CA ASP A 656 -39.86 42.66 5.65
C ASP A 656 -39.06 41.41 5.22
N CYS A 657 -39.66 40.59 4.36
CA CYS A 657 -39.13 39.31 3.87
C CYS A 657 -37.78 39.44 3.13
N ASP A 658 -37.34 40.66 2.79
CA ASP A 658 -36.05 40.92 2.14
C ASP A 658 -34.84 40.92 3.11
N LYS A 659 -35.04 40.82 4.44
CA LYS A 659 -33.96 40.90 5.45
C LYS A 659 -33.70 39.64 6.27
N VAL A 660 -33.96 38.46 5.70
CA VAL A 660 -33.55 37.17 6.31
C VAL A 660 -32.01 37.09 6.52
N TYR A 661 -31.24 37.87 5.76
CA TYR A 661 -29.78 37.96 5.87
C TYR A 661 -29.25 38.69 7.13
N ASP A 662 -30.07 39.40 7.89
CA ASP A 662 -29.63 40.13 9.11
C ASP A 662 -29.57 39.23 10.38
N LYS A 663 -29.84 37.93 10.26
CA LYS A 663 -29.91 37.00 11.41
C LYS A 663 -28.59 36.28 11.73
N VAL A 664 -27.69 36.10 10.76
CA VAL A 664 -26.33 35.57 10.99
C VAL A 664 -25.39 36.75 11.06
N THR A 665 -24.89 37.04 12.25
CA THR A 665 -24.21 38.31 12.49
C THR A 665 -22.72 38.19 12.17
N SER A 666 -22.03 37.18 12.68
CA SER A 666 -20.58 37.08 12.46
C SER A 666 -20.15 35.65 12.16
N PHE A 667 -19.28 35.48 11.17
CA PHE A 667 -18.52 34.24 10.97
C PHE A 667 -17.35 34.20 11.95
N ILE A 668 -17.06 33.03 12.51
CA ILE A 668 -15.87 32.82 13.34
C ILE A 668 -15.09 31.59 12.88
N ALA A 669 -13.77 31.73 12.80
CA ALA A 669 -12.82 30.64 12.72
C ALA A 669 -11.88 30.72 13.92
N GLN A 670 -11.72 29.61 14.64
CA GLN A 670 -10.98 29.56 15.88
C GLN A 670 -9.96 28.43 15.83
N ALA A 671 -8.70 28.73 16.11
CA ALA A 671 -7.66 27.73 16.37
C ALA A 671 -7.37 27.69 17.88
N ARG A 672 -7.27 26.51 18.49
CA ARG A 672 -7.07 26.36 19.93
C ARG A 672 -5.92 25.42 20.25
N LEU A 673 -5.11 25.82 21.21
CA LEU A 673 -4.18 24.95 21.91
C LEU A 673 -4.67 24.74 23.34
N THR A 674 -4.98 23.50 23.68
CA THR A 674 -5.53 23.13 24.99
C THR A 674 -4.54 22.25 25.74
N ALA A 675 -4.35 22.50 27.03
CA ALA A 675 -3.69 21.58 27.94
C ALA A 675 -4.68 21.18 29.05
N GLY A 676 -4.73 19.90 29.39
CA GLY A 676 -5.62 19.43 30.45
C GLY A 676 -5.09 18.24 31.23
N LEU A 677 -5.74 18.00 32.37
CA LEU A 677 -5.39 16.96 33.33
C LEU A 677 -6.64 16.10 33.62
N LYS A 678 -6.52 14.79 33.41
CA LYS A 678 -7.54 13.78 33.75
C LYS A 678 -7.31 13.35 35.21
N PHE A 679 -8.20 13.75 36.12
CA PHE A 679 -8.14 13.38 37.54
C PHE A 679 -8.71 11.98 37.78
N PHE A 680 -9.80 11.67 37.09
CA PHE A 680 -10.49 10.39 37.15
C PHE A 680 -10.66 9.84 35.75
N ARG A 681 -11.11 8.58 35.65
CA ARG A 681 -11.33 7.89 34.37
C ARG A 681 -12.31 8.62 33.43
N HIS A 682 -13.18 9.49 33.99
CA HIS A 682 -14.26 10.20 33.29
C HIS A 682 -14.37 11.68 33.72
N LEU A 683 -13.30 12.29 34.24
CA LEU A 683 -13.34 13.71 34.60
C LEU A 683 -11.96 14.33 34.48
N GLY A 684 -11.87 15.41 33.72
CA GLY A 684 -10.68 16.23 33.60
C GLY A 684 -11.00 17.72 33.55
N ILE A 685 -10.00 18.53 33.86
CA ILE A 685 -10.04 19.98 33.67
C ILE A 685 -9.11 20.35 32.52
N PHE A 686 -9.41 21.44 31.85
CA PHE A 686 -8.53 21.98 30.82
C PHE A 686 -8.54 23.50 30.81
N VAL A 687 -7.42 24.04 30.33
CA VAL A 687 -7.24 25.46 30.02
C VAL A 687 -6.55 25.56 28.67
N GLY A 688 -6.77 26.65 27.95
CA GLY A 688 -6.18 26.82 26.65
C GLY A 688 -6.14 28.26 26.19
N VAL A 689 -5.41 28.44 25.09
CA VAL A 689 -5.34 29.69 24.33
C VAL A 689 -6.01 29.49 22.98
N SER A 690 -6.70 30.51 22.52
CA SER A 690 -7.34 30.54 21.20
C SER A 690 -6.77 31.66 20.35
N TYR A 691 -6.74 31.43 19.04
CA TYR A 691 -6.69 32.47 18.04
C TYR A 691 -8.04 32.51 17.33
N ASP A 692 -8.69 33.66 17.39
CA ASP A 692 -10.05 33.90 16.92
C ASP A 692 -10.02 34.87 15.75
N TYR A 693 -10.49 34.41 14.60
CA TYR A 693 -10.75 35.22 13.42
C TYR A 693 -12.26 35.42 13.30
N ILE A 694 -12.71 36.66 13.45
CA ILE A 694 -14.12 37.04 13.41
C ILE A 694 -14.34 37.95 12.22
N ARG A 695 -15.28 37.57 11.35
CA ARG A 695 -15.71 38.36 10.21
C ARG A 695 -17.18 38.75 10.38
N PRO A 696 -17.46 40.01 10.73
CA PRO A 696 -18.81 40.59 10.68
C PRO A 696 -19.38 40.47 9.26
N LEU A 697 -20.63 40.02 9.14
CA LEU A 697 -21.30 39.89 7.85
C LEU A 697 -22.07 41.16 7.47
N SER A 698 -22.44 41.99 8.45
CA SER A 698 -23.06 43.30 8.28
C SER A 698 -22.45 44.34 9.24
N ASN A 699 -22.69 45.62 8.99
CA ASN A 699 -22.22 46.71 9.88
C ASN A 699 -22.98 46.73 11.24
N LEU A 700 -24.07 45.98 11.35
CA LEU A 700 -24.88 45.83 12.57
C LEU A 700 -24.50 44.56 13.35
N SER A 701 -23.49 43.83 12.89
CA SER A 701 -23.14 42.53 13.44
C SER A 701 -22.37 42.67 14.76
N PRO A 702 -22.87 42.11 15.89
CA PRO A 702 -22.17 42.13 17.16
C PRO A 702 -20.79 41.48 17.09
N VAL A 703 -19.84 42.17 17.72
CA VAL A 703 -18.47 41.71 17.99
C VAL A 703 -18.36 41.61 19.50
N PRO A 704 -18.09 40.41 20.05
CA PRO A 704 -17.96 40.26 21.50
C PRO A 704 -16.73 40.99 22.04
N ASP A 705 -16.94 41.92 22.98
CA ASP A 705 -15.84 42.56 23.72
C ASP A 705 -15.21 41.58 24.73
N SER A 706 -13.87 41.65 24.86
CA SER A 706 -13.15 40.92 25.89
C SER A 706 -13.40 41.53 27.27
N ARG A 707 -13.73 40.70 28.26
CA ARG A 707 -13.89 41.14 29.66
C ARG A 707 -12.65 40.93 30.53
N ILE A 708 -11.57 40.37 29.96
CA ILE A 708 -10.32 40.09 30.66
C ILE A 708 -9.25 41.02 30.07
N GLY A 709 -8.73 41.96 30.86
CA GLY A 709 -7.94 43.13 30.43
C GLY A 709 -6.55 42.88 29.81
N TYR A 710 -6.30 41.71 29.21
CA TYR A 710 -5.03 41.33 28.57
C TYR A 710 -5.22 40.57 27.24
N THR A 711 -6.16 41.00 26.38
CA THR A 711 -6.32 40.44 25.02
C THR A 711 -5.61 41.30 23.98
N PHE A 712 -4.85 40.66 23.09
CA PHE A 712 -4.22 41.32 21.93
C PHE A 712 -5.19 41.22 20.76
N ASP A 713 -5.94 42.29 20.54
CA ASP A 713 -6.87 42.42 19.41
C ASP A 713 -6.24 43.32 18.35
N TRP A 714 -6.33 42.92 17.09
CA TRP A 714 -6.05 43.79 15.95
C TRP A 714 -7.10 43.59 14.87
N SER A 715 -7.36 44.64 14.11
CA SER A 715 -8.32 44.61 13.02
C SER A 715 -7.61 44.89 11.71
N ASP A 716 -7.97 44.14 10.67
CA ASP A 716 -7.63 44.45 9.28
C ASP A 716 -8.93 44.68 8.51
N ASP A 717 -9.16 45.91 8.07
CA ASP A 717 -10.45 46.42 7.60
C ASP A 717 -11.62 46.14 8.57
N ARG A 718 -12.55 45.25 8.18
CA ARG A 718 -13.72 44.82 8.97
C ARG A 718 -13.47 43.51 9.74
N ASN A 719 -12.34 42.84 9.53
CA ASN A 719 -12.06 41.56 10.18
C ASN A 719 -11.33 41.79 11.49
N ILE A 720 -11.65 40.96 12.48
CA ILE A 720 -11.08 41.03 13.81
C ILE A 720 -10.27 39.77 14.06
N HIS A 721 -9.07 39.99 14.58
CA HIS A 721 -8.15 38.95 14.97
C HIS A 721 -7.90 39.10 16.47
N ARG A 722 -8.06 38.01 17.23
CA ARG A 722 -7.95 38.01 18.68
C ARG A 722 -7.12 36.83 19.16
N LEU A 723 -6.32 37.06 20.19
CA LEU A 723 -5.76 36.00 21.03
C LEU A 723 -6.54 35.92 22.33
N GLY A 724 -7.21 34.80 22.56
CA GLY A 724 -8.10 34.59 23.69
C GLY A 724 -7.70 33.44 24.61
N PHE A 725 -8.44 33.31 25.71
CA PHE A 725 -8.25 32.27 26.73
C PHE A 725 -9.56 31.59 27.05
N PHE A 726 -9.50 30.31 27.38
CA PHE A 726 -10.67 29.54 27.79
C PHE A 726 -10.30 28.47 28.82
N GLY A 727 -11.28 28.06 29.62
CA GLY A 727 -11.11 27.04 30.64
C GLY A 727 -12.40 26.30 30.94
N GLY A 728 -12.29 25.01 31.25
CA GLY A 728 -13.47 24.18 31.43
C GLY A 728 -13.20 22.80 32.01
N ILE A 729 -14.27 22.00 31.99
CA ILE A 729 -14.31 20.62 32.47
C ILE A 729 -14.74 19.71 31.32
N GLN A 730 -14.17 18.51 31.27
CA GLN A 730 -14.54 17.46 30.33
C GLN A 730 -14.88 16.18 31.09
N PHE A 731 -15.85 15.45 30.57
CA PHE A 731 -16.38 14.20 31.12
C PHE A 731 -15.99 13.00 30.25
#